data_AF-A0A7V7ZKJ9-F1
#
_entry.id   AF-A0A7V7ZKJ9-F1
#
_cell.length_a   1.000
_cell.length_b   1.000
_cell.length_c   1.000
_cell.angle_alpha   90.00
_cell.angle_beta   90.00
_cell.angle_gamma   90.00
#
_symmetry.space_group_name_H-M   'P 1'
#
loop_
_entity.id
_entity.type
_entity.pdbx_description
1 polymer ?
#
loop_
_entity_poly.entity_id
_entity_poly.type
_entity_poly.pdbx_seq_one_letter_code
_entity_poly.pdbx_strand_id
1 'polypeptide(L)'
;MSANTLWSPPSLEQIMAGFAVVRKTHPVTVTRTITLKLRTTRFKENMLRIAQQRVTMMTAEVLTLFQQDLAQVSCGQAGAQLPAALASLLDMGGRSLSPSEHHELEQFIAASACTIDPQHAPRALMSALAEASAHAGTAVEHVRAYLDDWDAAHGDLNLKNTLERVATMKNRDGTPRYSLRQLDQIRYAILLRKAMAEAHAVQVRAARMAALAEQAEQQRKDEERVRLIESDLRRRGAGKSSAQLITVLCAIARRYGDPQVADMQPSLLAELQRLAKEGNKKAHAPQLPFIRTVIHRLAASDEASGAGEGMGWLRRQVEYWYAHLPLDQQREIFGDAYVSVDGALRYAALLHALLQQFSMVSTATLLLLELTEAEIRQLGDGHEQFVALLSRCYSEHCSLHKYPLSGPLRQAIFASCGQSVLAWAQKLIDHHQKAQERHITLKAPKLDGAPSFQSVNLFYRKRLIYLPLIYQIWSASMDAYDLAASTTVPFGPDSGKTLGLTRRQRQQRRMRGNQRKSVLGDRFVGKRGARRLKRWMLAPKVVSEILEHLEVLEYPDIPGVSEQQRIAAKAAVHPYWVKKQHQPHGVRAVRPTQFRSQPTAHPVRLGQLSASQRFQLRQQMRELQAFAPEFERIREAIDLFLSPAPPDFPSLDTVMMTADEAAQLPLEVRDSVDQYEPRLTAYHQSLDLLRTFWPRRGSPSGNYTAEKLYDLETLRAQQFAQHAAELQERQLQPIRFQRTMNSQYSPASFTLVWRGPEAGGDAQESVLLACALAGEEAPERALLAQRGSQAEQQEEGVVQEFLNYPGHAFSRDRVPEMLFFPAEYGHGYQAQILRGVRERQRHAPIICQRGCTAAETGQHLPGCAPAAALATATLTSDVDAFGRALWFAHLPVEIPTPACAEQPNAIMGVHEDGGQLWFAVIDLHGAVLDVGELVPPAHVGPETAHGQASENFAYEMAWKILRQSHTDAYTAWIALEETGWKRDRVDINAAANRGRFAFPREKIASIVRYNAASEGMLPPTSMRGISPTSDCGHCGQRMEQGEVRYRAVYECPRCAALDVPNTLRRSDGEDAYRCTSCGSVWSEKIPQFKCLRCGAQQYARYNTALAVARRALERLSSQGASTAEE
;
A
#
# COMPACT_ATOMS: atom_id res chain seq x y z
N MET A 1 -55.45 20.25 -4.60
CA MET A 1 -55.36 21.72 -4.69
C MET A 1 -53.93 22.11 -5.01
N SER A 2 -53.79 23.05 -5.92
CA SER A 2 -52.56 23.57 -6.52
C SER A 2 -51.74 24.48 -5.61
N ALA A 3 -50.49 24.69 -6.03
CA ALA A 3 -49.70 25.94 -6.01
C ALA A 3 -48.47 26.02 -5.09
N ASN A 4 -47.31 25.96 -5.76
CA ASN A 4 -46.11 26.77 -5.56
C ASN A 4 -46.21 27.88 -4.51
N THR A 5 -45.42 27.78 -3.45
CA THR A 5 -44.84 28.96 -2.80
C THR A 5 -43.32 28.88 -2.96
N LEU A 6 -42.81 29.73 -3.86
CA LEU A 6 -41.38 29.96 -4.09
C LEU A 6 -40.74 30.51 -2.82
N TRP A 7 -39.79 29.77 -2.27
CA TRP A 7 -39.01 30.17 -1.11
C TRP A 7 -38.06 31.29 -1.54
N SER A 8 -38.19 32.48 -0.94
CA SER A 8 -37.25 33.59 -1.15
C SER A 8 -36.08 33.43 -0.19
N PRO A 9 -34.82 33.53 -0.65
CA PRO A 9 -33.66 33.40 0.21
C PRO A 9 -33.59 34.56 1.22
N PRO A 10 -33.12 34.30 2.46
CA PRO A 10 -33.10 35.30 3.52
C PRO A 10 -32.16 36.46 3.21
N SER A 11 -32.48 37.64 3.73
CA SER A 11 -31.66 38.83 3.52
C SER A 11 -30.32 38.74 4.24
N LEU A 12 -29.32 39.44 3.74
CA LEU A 12 -27.97 39.46 4.33
C LEU A 12 -28.01 39.94 5.79
N GLU A 13 -28.89 40.87 6.14
CA GLU A 13 -29.08 41.32 7.52
C GLU A 13 -29.63 40.21 8.43
N GLN A 14 -30.52 39.36 7.93
CA GLN A 14 -31.02 38.20 8.67
C GLN A 14 -29.95 37.13 8.84
N ILE A 15 -29.10 36.95 7.82
CA ILE A 15 -27.94 36.05 7.89
C ILE A 15 -26.90 36.58 8.89
N MET A 16 -26.60 37.87 8.87
CA MET A 16 -25.60 38.50 9.73
C MET A 16 -26.08 38.64 11.18
N ALA A 17 -27.37 38.93 11.40
CA ALA A 17 -27.98 38.87 12.73
C ALA A 17 -27.97 37.43 13.27
N GLY A 18 -28.26 36.44 12.42
CA GLY A 18 -28.12 35.03 12.76
C GLY A 18 -26.67 34.65 13.10
N PHE A 19 -25.69 35.16 12.34
CA PHE A 19 -24.27 34.90 12.58
C PHE A 19 -23.75 35.57 13.86
N ALA A 20 -24.22 36.78 14.16
CA ALA A 20 -23.88 37.50 15.39
C ALA A 20 -24.47 36.81 16.63
N VAL A 21 -25.70 36.28 16.53
CA VAL A 21 -26.31 35.47 17.58
C VAL A 21 -25.53 34.16 17.78
N VAL A 22 -25.21 33.42 16.70
CA VAL A 22 -24.44 32.16 16.75
C VAL A 22 -23.01 32.35 17.28
N ARG A 23 -22.36 33.47 16.95
CA ARG A 23 -21.03 33.83 17.50
C ARG A 23 -21.10 34.19 18.98
N LYS A 24 -22.20 34.78 19.45
CA LYS A 24 -22.42 35.15 20.86
C LYS A 24 -22.82 33.94 21.73
N THR A 25 -23.58 32.99 21.20
CA THR A 25 -24.00 31.77 21.93
C THR A 25 -23.05 30.58 21.79
N HIS A 26 -22.27 30.47 20.70
CA HIS A 26 -21.33 29.37 20.47
C HIS A 26 -19.92 29.85 20.07
N PRO A 27 -19.26 30.68 20.90
CA PRO A 27 -17.98 31.30 20.56
C PRO A 27 -16.87 30.27 20.26
N VAL A 28 -16.84 29.13 20.95
CA VAL A 28 -15.83 28.07 20.75
C VAL A 28 -16.03 27.34 19.41
N THR A 29 -17.27 27.04 19.01
CA THR A 29 -17.60 26.34 17.75
C THR A 29 -17.34 27.20 16.52
N VAL A 30 -17.69 28.50 16.58
CA VAL A 30 -17.38 29.47 15.53
C VAL A 30 -15.86 29.67 15.42
N THR A 31 -15.16 29.81 16.55
CA THR A 31 -13.69 29.94 16.58
C THR A 31 -12.99 28.69 16.04
N ARG A 32 -13.43 27.47 16.38
CA ARG A 32 -12.82 26.20 15.92
C ARG A 32 -13.08 25.92 14.44
N THR A 33 -14.26 26.28 13.93
CA THR A 33 -14.62 26.17 12.50
C THR A 33 -13.86 27.17 11.65
N ILE A 34 -13.75 28.41 12.13
CA ILE A 34 -12.87 29.44 11.56
C ILE A 34 -11.41 28.94 11.62
N THR A 35 -10.95 28.36 12.73
CA THR A 35 -9.59 27.84 12.89
C THR A 35 -9.26 26.67 11.95
N LEU A 36 -10.18 25.72 11.72
CA LEU A 36 -9.97 24.57 10.81
C LEU A 36 -10.08 24.93 9.31
N LYS A 37 -10.83 25.99 8.99
CA LYS A 37 -10.92 26.57 7.64
C LYS A 37 -9.79 27.57 7.37
N LEU A 38 -9.27 28.26 8.39
CA LEU A 38 -8.20 29.26 8.28
C LEU A 38 -6.78 28.74 8.59
N ARG A 39 -6.58 27.62 9.31
CA ARG A 39 -5.23 27.11 9.60
C ARG A 39 -4.65 26.29 8.44
N THR A 40 -3.37 26.55 8.19
CA THR A 40 -2.55 26.11 7.04
C THR A 40 -2.60 24.61 6.73
N THR A 41 -2.36 24.28 5.45
CA THR A 41 -2.21 22.91 4.89
C THR A 41 -1.30 22.00 5.73
N ARG A 42 -0.24 22.56 6.34
CA ARG A 42 0.73 21.82 7.15
C ARG A 42 0.14 21.11 8.39
N PHE A 43 -0.84 21.71 9.07
CA PHE A 43 -1.48 21.05 10.22
C PHE A 43 -2.33 19.84 9.78
N LYS A 44 -3.03 19.96 8.65
CA LYS A 44 -3.84 18.87 8.08
C LYS A 44 -2.95 17.75 7.55
N GLU A 45 -1.85 18.09 6.87
CA GLU A 45 -0.82 17.14 6.45
C GLU A 45 -0.23 16.39 7.63
N ASN A 46 0.10 17.08 8.72
CA ASN A 46 0.62 16.44 9.94
C ASN A 46 -0.41 15.48 10.55
N MET A 47 -1.68 15.86 10.63
CA MET A 47 -2.74 14.98 11.15
C MET A 47 -3.00 13.75 10.27
N LEU A 48 -2.91 13.90 8.94
CA LEU A 48 -3.01 12.78 8.01
C LEU A 48 -1.81 11.83 8.13
N ARG A 49 -0.60 12.35 8.27
CA ARG A 49 0.61 11.55 8.53
C ARG A 49 0.48 10.73 9.81
N ILE A 50 -0.02 11.33 10.89
CA ILE A 50 -0.24 10.63 12.17
C ILE A 50 -1.29 9.54 12.03
N ALA A 51 -2.42 9.82 11.36
CA ALA A 51 -3.47 8.82 11.15
C ALA A 51 -2.95 7.65 10.30
N GLN A 52 -2.24 7.94 9.21
CA GLN A 52 -1.61 6.93 8.35
C GLN A 52 -0.61 6.08 9.14
N GLN A 53 0.19 6.72 9.98
CA GLN A 53 1.15 6.01 10.82
C GLN A 53 0.45 5.10 11.84
N ARG A 54 -0.56 5.59 12.55
CA ARG A 54 -1.33 4.78 13.52
C ARG A 54 -2.03 3.59 12.85
N VAL A 55 -2.59 3.80 11.67
CA VAL A 55 -3.16 2.72 10.83
C VAL A 55 -2.08 1.70 10.50
N THR A 56 -0.90 2.16 10.07
CA THR A 56 0.22 1.29 9.70
C THR A 56 0.71 0.49 10.91
N MET A 57 0.88 1.13 12.07
CA MET A 57 1.30 0.49 13.32
C MET A 57 0.28 -0.55 13.81
N MET A 58 -1.01 -0.21 13.83
CA MET A 58 -2.04 -1.17 14.23
C MET A 58 -2.09 -2.36 13.25
N THR A 59 -2.02 -2.11 11.94
CA THR A 59 -2.02 -3.17 10.93
C THR A 59 -0.80 -4.08 11.11
N ALA A 60 0.39 -3.51 11.35
CA ALA A 60 1.60 -4.27 11.63
C ALA A 60 1.48 -5.12 12.91
N GLU A 61 0.93 -4.54 13.99
CA GLU A 61 0.74 -5.25 15.25
C GLU A 61 -0.25 -6.42 15.11
N VAL A 62 -1.41 -6.20 14.49
CA VAL A 62 -2.41 -7.26 14.24
C VAL A 62 -1.79 -8.41 13.46
N LEU A 63 -1.08 -8.11 12.37
CA LEU A 63 -0.45 -9.13 11.54
C LEU A 63 0.66 -9.89 12.28
N THR A 64 1.42 -9.19 13.14
CA THR A 64 2.50 -9.79 13.93
C THR A 64 1.96 -10.72 15.01
N LEU A 65 0.98 -10.27 15.79
CA LEU A 65 0.33 -11.08 16.82
C LEU A 65 -0.36 -12.30 16.18
N PHE A 66 -1.07 -12.09 15.07
CA PHE A 66 -1.69 -13.19 14.32
C PHE A 66 -0.68 -14.22 13.81
N GLN A 67 0.49 -13.77 13.36
CA GLN A 67 1.57 -14.68 12.96
C GLN A 67 2.09 -15.51 14.14
N GLN A 68 2.28 -14.88 15.31
CA GLN A 68 2.72 -15.55 16.54
C GLN A 68 1.69 -16.57 17.03
N ASP A 69 0.41 -16.19 17.06
CA ASP A 69 -0.67 -17.07 17.49
C ASP A 69 -0.85 -18.25 16.54
N LEU A 70 -0.79 -18.04 15.22
CA LEU A 70 -0.81 -19.13 14.26
C LEU A 70 0.39 -20.07 14.44
N ALA A 71 1.57 -19.57 14.79
CA ALA A 71 2.72 -20.41 15.07
C ALA A 71 2.48 -21.29 16.31
N GLN A 72 1.95 -20.73 17.39
CA GLN A 72 1.61 -21.49 18.62
C GLN A 72 0.54 -22.55 18.35
N VAL A 73 -0.48 -22.22 17.55
CA VAL A 73 -1.52 -23.17 17.13
C VAL A 73 -0.90 -24.29 16.29
N SER A 74 -0.08 -23.94 15.29
CA SER A 74 0.52 -24.92 14.37
C SER A 74 1.54 -25.84 15.04
N CYS A 75 2.18 -25.40 16.13
CA CYS A 75 3.11 -26.22 16.91
C CYS A 75 2.42 -27.03 18.03
N GLY A 76 1.09 -27.01 18.11
CA GLY A 76 0.32 -27.71 19.15
C GLY A 76 0.39 -27.06 20.54
N GLN A 77 1.14 -25.97 20.72
CA GLN A 77 1.29 -25.29 22.01
C GLN A 77 -0.05 -24.74 22.52
N ALA A 78 -0.87 -24.17 21.65
CA ALA A 78 -2.20 -23.68 22.03
C ALA A 78 -3.12 -24.80 22.52
N GLY A 79 -2.99 -26.01 21.95
CA GLY A 79 -3.69 -27.21 22.40
C GLY A 79 -3.16 -27.71 23.75
N ALA A 80 -1.85 -27.71 23.95
CA ALA A 80 -1.22 -28.06 25.23
C ALA A 80 -1.55 -27.06 26.36
N GLN A 81 -1.85 -25.80 26.02
CA GLN A 81 -2.30 -24.78 26.98
C GLN A 81 -3.78 -24.89 27.34
N LEU A 82 -4.59 -25.59 26.51
CA LEU A 82 -6.04 -25.69 26.69
C LEU A 82 -6.46 -26.34 28.03
N PRO A 83 -5.84 -27.42 28.55
CA PRO A 83 -6.19 -27.99 29.85
C PRO A 83 -5.98 -26.99 30.99
N ALA A 84 -4.82 -26.30 30.99
CA ALA A 84 -4.53 -25.28 31.99
C ALA A 84 -5.52 -24.12 31.91
N ALA A 85 -5.91 -23.70 30.70
CA ALA A 85 -6.93 -22.67 30.49
C ALA A 85 -8.31 -23.13 31.01
N LEU A 86 -8.69 -24.39 30.77
CA LEU A 86 -9.95 -24.98 31.24
C LEU A 86 -10.03 -25.06 32.76
N ALA A 87 -8.99 -25.59 33.40
CA ALA A 87 -8.96 -25.64 34.85
C ALA A 87 -9.00 -24.24 35.48
N SER A 88 -8.29 -23.29 34.88
CA SER A 88 -8.33 -21.88 35.24
C SER A 88 -9.73 -21.30 35.14
N LEU A 89 -10.46 -21.63 34.07
CA LEU A 89 -11.85 -21.21 33.87
C LEU A 89 -12.77 -21.78 34.97
N LEU A 90 -12.57 -23.03 35.34
CA LEU A 90 -13.32 -23.71 36.41
C LEU A 90 -13.04 -23.12 37.79
N ASP A 91 -11.78 -22.79 38.08
CA ASP A 91 -11.37 -22.10 39.32
C ASP A 91 -12.03 -20.74 39.49
N MET A 92 -12.18 -20.01 38.38
CA MET A 92 -12.89 -18.73 38.35
C MET A 92 -14.40 -18.90 38.58
N GLY A 93 -14.95 -20.04 38.16
CA GLY A 93 -16.32 -20.47 38.44
C GLY A 93 -16.57 -21.01 39.85
N GLY A 94 -15.53 -21.11 40.68
CA GLY A 94 -15.63 -21.70 42.02
C GLY A 94 -15.70 -23.24 42.02
N ARG A 95 -15.44 -23.89 40.89
CA ARG A 95 -15.38 -25.36 40.75
C ARG A 95 -13.93 -25.80 40.59
N SER A 96 -13.16 -25.81 41.68
CA SER A 96 -11.74 -26.20 41.64
C SER A 96 -11.61 -27.68 41.28
N LEU A 97 -10.77 -28.01 40.30
CA LEU A 97 -10.42 -29.39 40.01
C LEU A 97 -9.39 -29.89 41.05
N SER A 98 -9.52 -31.15 41.46
CA SER A 98 -8.47 -31.85 42.21
C SER A 98 -7.24 -32.12 41.33
N PRO A 99 -6.05 -32.34 41.90
CA PRO A 99 -4.85 -32.68 41.12
C PRO A 99 -5.03 -33.90 40.21
N SER A 100 -5.82 -34.90 40.65
CA SER A 100 -6.15 -36.08 39.84
C SER A 100 -7.06 -35.75 38.65
N GLU A 101 -8.04 -34.88 38.82
CA GLU A 101 -8.94 -34.44 37.73
C GLU A 101 -8.23 -33.51 36.75
N HIS A 102 -7.30 -32.68 37.25
CA HIS A 102 -6.37 -31.93 36.40
C HIS A 102 -5.57 -32.87 35.50
N HIS A 103 -4.98 -33.90 36.09
CA HIS A 103 -4.20 -34.88 35.36
C HIS A 103 -5.05 -35.68 34.37
N GLU A 104 -6.27 -36.04 34.76
CA GLU A 104 -7.26 -36.68 33.88
C GLU A 104 -7.60 -35.81 32.66
N LEU A 105 -7.86 -34.51 32.87
CA LEU A 105 -8.15 -33.57 31.79
C LEU A 105 -6.94 -33.36 30.87
N GLU A 106 -5.75 -33.26 31.43
CA GLU A 106 -4.49 -33.17 30.67
C GLU A 106 -4.26 -34.44 29.84
N GLN A 107 -4.44 -35.62 30.43
CA GLN A 107 -4.32 -36.89 29.72
C GLN A 107 -5.36 -37.01 28.60
N PHE A 108 -6.62 -36.63 28.85
CA PHE A 108 -7.67 -36.67 27.84
C PHE A 108 -7.34 -35.77 26.63
N ILE A 109 -6.93 -34.52 26.89
CA ILE A 109 -6.57 -33.57 25.84
C ILE A 109 -5.29 -33.99 25.13
N ALA A 110 -4.27 -34.47 25.86
CA ALA A 110 -3.01 -34.94 25.29
C ALA A 110 -3.20 -36.19 24.42
N ALA A 111 -4.03 -37.14 24.85
CA ALA A 111 -4.39 -38.32 24.06
C ALA A 111 -5.14 -37.96 22.78
N SER A 112 -5.87 -36.84 22.80
CA SER A 112 -6.61 -36.29 21.66
C SER A 112 -5.82 -35.25 20.87
N ALA A 113 -4.59 -34.90 21.28
CA ALA A 113 -3.78 -33.90 20.61
C ALA A 113 -2.98 -34.56 19.48
N CYS A 114 -3.38 -34.30 18.24
CA CYS A 114 -2.59 -34.67 17.08
C CYS A 114 -1.61 -33.53 16.74
N THR A 115 -0.36 -33.88 16.42
CA THR A 115 0.66 -32.89 15.99
C THR A 115 0.35 -32.27 14.62
N ILE A 116 -0.51 -32.92 13.83
CA ILE A 116 -0.84 -32.52 12.46
C ILE A 116 -2.12 -31.70 12.39
N ASP A 117 -3.12 -32.05 13.20
CA ASP A 117 -4.40 -31.33 13.26
C ASP A 117 -4.59 -30.68 14.64
N PRO A 118 -4.29 -29.38 14.77
CA PRO A 118 -4.42 -28.70 16.04
C PRO A 118 -5.88 -28.62 16.53
N GLN A 119 -6.88 -28.74 15.65
CA GLN A 119 -8.31 -28.70 16.01
C GLN A 119 -8.83 -30.03 16.56
N HIS A 120 -8.05 -31.12 16.49
CA HIS A 120 -8.50 -32.44 16.93
C HIS A 120 -8.81 -32.48 18.44
N ALA A 121 -7.92 -31.95 19.27
CA ALA A 121 -8.09 -31.90 20.73
C ALA A 121 -9.36 -31.14 21.18
N PRO A 122 -9.59 -29.88 20.78
CA PRO A 122 -10.82 -29.18 21.16
C PRO A 122 -12.07 -29.83 20.57
N ARG A 123 -11.99 -30.47 19.39
CA ARG A 123 -13.12 -31.21 18.81
C ARG A 123 -13.46 -32.50 19.58
N ALA A 124 -12.45 -33.24 20.04
CA ALA A 124 -12.62 -34.39 20.92
C ALA A 124 -13.28 -33.95 22.23
N LEU A 125 -12.82 -32.83 22.81
CA LEU A 125 -13.47 -32.23 23.98
C LEU A 125 -14.94 -31.86 23.71
N MET A 126 -15.25 -31.21 22.59
CA MET A 126 -16.64 -30.88 22.25
C MET A 126 -17.52 -32.13 22.09
N SER A 127 -16.94 -33.21 21.56
CA SER A 127 -17.63 -34.49 21.43
C SER A 127 -17.91 -35.12 22.79
N ALA A 128 -16.92 -35.14 23.69
CA ALA A 128 -17.08 -35.65 25.06
C ALA A 128 -18.09 -34.82 25.87
N LEU A 129 -18.06 -33.49 25.75
CA LEU A 129 -19.04 -32.60 26.37
C LEU A 129 -20.46 -32.88 25.88
N ALA A 130 -20.65 -33.13 24.58
CA ALA A 130 -21.95 -33.41 24.00
C ALA A 130 -22.50 -34.80 24.37
N GLU A 131 -21.67 -35.83 24.41
CA GLU A 131 -22.12 -37.23 24.54
C GLU A 131 -22.62 -37.62 25.94
N ALA A 132 -22.32 -36.85 26.99
CA ALA A 132 -22.72 -37.20 28.37
C ALA A 132 -22.33 -38.63 28.78
N SER A 133 -21.31 -39.22 28.14
CA SER A 133 -21.04 -40.64 28.32
C SER A 133 -20.32 -40.88 29.65
N ALA A 134 -20.64 -42.00 30.32
CA ALA A 134 -19.97 -42.46 31.53
C ALA A 134 -18.45 -42.72 31.38
N HIS A 135 -17.86 -42.43 30.22
CA HIS A 135 -16.44 -42.62 29.90
C HIS A 135 -15.69 -41.30 29.70
N ALA A 136 -16.38 -40.15 29.79
CA ALA A 136 -15.76 -38.83 29.56
C ALA A 136 -14.86 -38.37 30.73
N GLY A 137 -14.89 -39.07 31.86
CA GLY A 137 -14.09 -38.72 33.04
C GLY A 137 -14.71 -37.59 33.87
N THR A 138 -14.37 -37.56 35.16
CA THR A 138 -14.93 -36.60 36.13
C THR A 138 -14.63 -35.14 35.76
N ALA A 139 -13.45 -34.87 35.20
CA ALA A 139 -13.06 -33.52 34.81
C ALA A 139 -13.92 -32.93 33.67
N VAL A 140 -14.32 -33.73 32.68
CA VAL A 140 -15.16 -33.26 31.56
C VAL A 140 -16.58 -32.95 32.02
N GLU A 141 -17.10 -33.71 32.99
CA GLU A 141 -18.38 -33.42 33.63
C GLU A 141 -18.35 -32.08 34.38
N HIS A 142 -17.26 -31.76 35.07
CA HIS A 142 -17.07 -30.45 35.70
C HIS A 142 -17.02 -29.31 34.68
N VAL A 143 -16.34 -29.48 33.54
CA VAL A 143 -16.38 -28.50 32.42
C VAL A 143 -17.79 -28.31 31.90
N ARG A 144 -18.52 -29.40 31.67
CA ARG A 144 -19.91 -29.36 31.19
C ARG A 144 -20.81 -28.62 32.17
N ALA A 145 -20.79 -29.03 33.44
CA ALA A 145 -21.61 -28.42 34.50
C ALA A 145 -21.33 -26.92 34.64
N TYR A 146 -20.05 -26.52 34.59
CA TYR A 146 -19.69 -25.10 34.59
C TYR A 146 -20.27 -24.35 33.38
N LEU A 147 -20.18 -24.92 32.16
CA LEU A 147 -20.70 -24.24 30.97
C LEU A 147 -22.23 -24.14 30.99
N ASP A 148 -22.92 -25.15 31.52
CA ASP A 148 -24.37 -25.13 31.70
C ASP A 148 -24.80 -24.11 32.77
N ASP A 149 -24.09 -24.05 33.92
CA ASP A 149 -24.29 -23.00 34.93
C ASP A 149 -24.02 -21.60 34.35
N TRP A 150 -22.95 -21.47 33.55
CA TRP A 150 -22.58 -20.23 32.91
C TRP A 150 -23.66 -19.79 31.90
N ASP A 151 -24.18 -20.70 31.09
CA ASP A 151 -25.29 -20.43 30.15
C ASP A 151 -26.56 -20.00 30.89
N ALA A 152 -26.89 -20.67 32.00
CA ALA A 152 -28.01 -20.32 32.86
C ALA A 152 -27.85 -18.91 33.48
N ALA A 153 -26.63 -18.56 33.90
CA ALA A 153 -26.33 -17.25 34.48
C ALA A 153 -26.23 -16.12 33.42
N HIS A 154 -25.87 -16.43 32.17
CA HIS A 154 -25.59 -15.44 31.13
C HIS A 154 -26.59 -15.41 29.97
N GLY A 155 -27.67 -16.22 30.04
CA GLY A 155 -28.87 -16.12 29.20
C GLY A 155 -28.66 -15.55 27.81
N ASP A 156 -27.90 -16.24 26.95
CA ASP A 156 -27.47 -15.66 25.68
C ASP A 156 -28.50 -15.89 24.56
N LEU A 157 -29.31 -14.87 24.30
CA LEU A 157 -30.32 -14.91 23.23
C LEU A 157 -29.70 -15.17 21.85
N ASN A 158 -28.46 -14.73 21.61
CA ASN A 158 -27.78 -14.98 20.33
C ASN A 158 -27.34 -16.44 20.20
N LEU A 159 -26.97 -17.10 21.31
CA LEU A 159 -26.72 -18.55 21.31
C LEU A 159 -28.00 -19.30 20.94
N LYS A 160 -29.13 -19.01 21.60
CA LYS A 160 -30.43 -19.63 21.30
C LYS A 160 -30.83 -19.44 19.84
N ASN A 161 -30.81 -18.20 19.36
CA ASN A 161 -31.12 -17.87 17.97
C ASN A 161 -30.16 -18.57 16.98
N THR A 162 -28.88 -18.72 17.35
CA THR A 162 -27.91 -19.43 16.52
C THR A 162 -28.25 -20.92 16.45
N LEU A 163 -28.54 -21.56 17.58
CA LEU A 163 -28.89 -22.98 17.64
C LEU A 163 -30.21 -23.27 16.91
N GLU A 164 -31.22 -22.42 17.05
CA GLU A 164 -32.48 -22.54 16.30
C GLU A 164 -32.27 -22.41 14.79
N ARG A 165 -31.45 -21.45 14.35
CA ARG A 165 -31.09 -21.29 12.93
C ARG A 165 -30.34 -22.51 12.41
N VAL A 166 -29.39 -23.04 13.17
CA VAL A 166 -28.61 -24.21 12.78
C VAL A 166 -29.50 -25.47 12.75
N ALA A 167 -30.40 -25.63 13.72
CA ALA A 167 -31.35 -26.75 13.78
C ALA A 167 -32.35 -26.75 12.61
N THR A 168 -32.71 -25.57 12.11
CA THR A 168 -33.62 -25.41 10.96
C THR A 168 -32.91 -25.50 9.59
N MET A 169 -31.57 -25.51 9.55
CA MET A 169 -30.84 -25.71 8.30
C MET A 169 -31.07 -27.13 7.77
N LYS A 170 -31.45 -27.21 6.50
CA LYS A 170 -31.65 -28.47 5.78
C LYS A 170 -30.62 -28.64 4.66
N ASN A 171 -30.23 -29.88 4.42
CA ASN A 171 -29.49 -30.28 3.23
C ASN A 171 -30.37 -30.14 1.97
N ARG A 172 -29.78 -30.31 0.78
CA ARG A 172 -30.52 -30.23 -0.50
C ARG A 172 -31.67 -31.24 -0.61
N ASP A 173 -31.59 -32.35 0.12
CA ASP A 173 -32.59 -33.40 0.20
C ASP A 173 -33.68 -33.13 1.26
N GLY A 174 -33.63 -31.99 1.95
CA GLY A 174 -34.60 -31.62 2.98
C GLY A 174 -34.34 -32.23 4.37
N THR A 175 -33.30 -33.06 4.53
CA THR A 175 -32.90 -33.60 5.84
C THR A 175 -32.24 -32.52 6.71
N PRO A 176 -32.39 -32.55 8.05
CA PRO A 176 -31.65 -31.64 8.93
C PRO A 176 -30.15 -31.74 8.67
N ARG A 177 -29.50 -30.60 8.46
CA ARG A 177 -28.06 -30.52 8.16
C ARG A 177 -27.21 -31.01 9.33
N TYR A 178 -27.70 -30.84 10.55
CA TYR A 178 -27.00 -31.19 11.79
C TYR A 178 -27.84 -32.16 12.63
N SER A 179 -27.19 -33.20 13.13
CA SER A 179 -27.76 -34.08 14.15
C SER A 179 -27.90 -33.36 15.49
N LEU A 180 -28.75 -33.87 16.39
CA LEU A 180 -28.87 -33.34 17.77
C LEU A 180 -27.52 -33.29 18.48
N ARG A 181 -26.72 -34.35 18.34
CA ARG A 181 -25.35 -34.41 18.86
C ARG A 181 -24.46 -33.28 18.32
N GLN A 182 -24.54 -32.97 17.02
CA GLN A 182 -23.78 -31.86 16.44
C GLN A 182 -24.29 -30.49 16.92
N LEU A 183 -25.60 -30.35 17.20
CA LEU A 183 -26.13 -29.13 17.80
C LEU A 183 -25.57 -28.92 19.22
N ASP A 184 -25.44 -29.99 20.01
CA ASP A 184 -24.80 -29.92 21.33
C ASP A 184 -23.30 -29.61 21.25
N GLN A 185 -22.58 -30.21 20.29
CA GLN A 185 -21.19 -29.85 20.01
C GLN A 185 -21.04 -28.36 19.66
N ILE A 186 -21.95 -27.83 18.81
CA ILE A 186 -21.98 -26.40 18.46
C ILE A 186 -22.28 -25.56 19.69
N ARG A 187 -23.24 -25.96 20.53
CA ARG A 187 -23.59 -25.27 21.78
C ARG A 187 -22.39 -25.15 22.69
N TYR A 188 -21.74 -26.27 23.03
CA TYR A 188 -20.58 -26.27 23.93
C TYR A 188 -19.36 -25.57 23.33
N ALA A 189 -19.15 -25.63 22.02
CA ALA A 189 -18.07 -24.87 21.36
C ALA A 189 -18.27 -23.36 21.53
N ILE A 190 -19.51 -22.88 21.35
CA ILE A 190 -19.84 -21.46 21.51
C ILE A 190 -19.70 -21.03 22.97
N LEU A 191 -20.24 -21.82 23.90
CA LEU A 191 -20.19 -21.53 25.33
C LEU A 191 -18.75 -21.48 25.83
N LEU A 192 -17.95 -22.50 25.53
CA LEU A 192 -16.56 -22.56 25.95
C LEU A 192 -15.78 -21.36 25.41
N ARG A 193 -15.93 -21.04 24.12
CA ARG A 193 -15.27 -19.89 23.50
C ARG A 193 -15.69 -18.57 24.13
N LYS A 194 -16.98 -18.36 24.44
CA LYS A 194 -17.47 -17.14 25.09
C LYS A 194 -16.91 -17.00 26.51
N ALA A 195 -16.97 -18.07 27.30
CA ALA A 195 -16.44 -18.09 28.66
C ALA A 195 -14.93 -17.82 28.67
N MET A 196 -14.18 -18.44 27.74
CA MET A 196 -12.74 -18.19 27.57
C MET A 196 -12.43 -16.76 27.10
N ALA A 197 -13.22 -16.21 26.17
CA ALA A 197 -13.02 -14.85 25.69
C ALA A 197 -13.26 -13.81 26.79
N GLU A 198 -14.27 -14.04 27.64
CA GLU A 198 -14.53 -13.20 28.81
C GLU A 198 -13.39 -13.30 29.82
N ALA A 199 -12.95 -14.52 30.14
CA ALA A 199 -11.79 -14.75 31.00
C ALA A 199 -10.52 -14.05 30.49
N HIS A 200 -10.22 -14.16 29.19
CA HIS A 200 -9.10 -13.46 28.56
C HIS A 200 -9.26 -11.94 28.65
N ALA A 201 -10.44 -11.39 28.35
CA ALA A 201 -10.69 -9.96 28.41
C ALA A 201 -10.51 -9.41 29.84
N VAL A 202 -10.92 -10.19 30.85
CA VAL A 202 -10.68 -9.88 32.26
C VAL A 202 -9.18 -9.83 32.58
N GLN A 203 -8.41 -10.82 32.14
CA GLN A 203 -6.97 -10.89 32.38
C GLN A 203 -6.20 -9.76 31.68
N VAL A 204 -6.50 -9.49 30.41
CA VAL A 204 -5.88 -8.39 29.67
C VAL A 204 -6.20 -7.04 30.33
N ARG A 205 -7.43 -6.87 30.83
CA ARG A 205 -7.81 -5.68 31.58
C ARG A 205 -7.06 -5.58 32.90
N ALA A 206 -6.87 -6.69 33.61
CA ALA A 206 -6.09 -6.77 34.84
C ALA A 206 -4.64 -6.35 34.63
N ALA A 207 -3.96 -6.95 33.66
CA ALA A 207 -2.59 -6.61 33.29
C ALA A 207 -2.46 -5.11 32.92
N ARG A 208 -3.43 -4.55 32.20
CA ARG A 208 -3.46 -3.12 31.86
C ARG A 208 -3.60 -2.21 33.07
N MET A 209 -4.45 -2.58 34.04
CA MET A 209 -4.61 -1.81 35.26
C MET A 209 -3.33 -1.87 36.10
N ALA A 210 -2.63 -3.00 36.11
CA ALA A 210 -1.33 -3.13 36.77
C ALA A 210 -0.26 -2.26 36.07
N ALA A 211 -0.21 -2.27 34.73
CA ALA A 211 0.68 -1.43 33.94
C ALA A 211 0.48 0.06 34.22
N LEU A 212 -0.78 0.51 34.28
CA LEU A 212 -1.11 1.90 34.61
C LEU A 212 -0.72 2.24 36.05
N ALA A 213 -0.91 1.31 36.99
CA ALA A 213 -0.51 1.51 38.38
C ALA A 213 1.03 1.59 38.51
N GLU A 214 1.76 0.75 37.79
CA GLU A 214 3.23 0.83 37.69
C GLU A 214 3.66 2.19 37.13
N GLN A 215 3.05 2.63 36.02
CA GLN A 215 3.35 3.94 35.44
C GLN A 215 3.05 5.10 36.41
N ALA A 216 1.97 5.01 37.20
CA ALA A 216 1.66 6.00 38.23
C ALA A 216 2.74 6.05 39.32
N GLU A 217 3.25 4.89 39.77
CA GLU A 217 4.33 4.83 40.75
C GLU A 217 5.67 5.33 40.17
N GLN A 218 5.97 5.03 38.91
CA GLN A 218 7.15 5.59 38.21
C GLN A 218 7.08 7.12 38.11
N GLN A 219 5.87 7.66 37.93
CA GLN A 219 5.63 9.10 37.78
C GLN A 219 5.24 9.80 39.09
N ARG A 220 5.48 9.18 40.26
CA ARG A 220 5.05 9.69 41.57
C ARG A 220 5.53 11.12 41.89
N LYS A 221 6.59 11.61 41.23
CA LYS A 221 7.10 12.99 41.34
C LYS A 221 6.31 14.02 40.53
N ASP A 222 5.41 13.58 39.66
CA ASP A 222 4.58 14.39 38.77
C ASP A 222 3.10 14.21 39.16
N GLU A 223 2.65 15.02 40.13
CA GLU A 223 1.31 14.91 40.73
C GLU A 223 0.17 15.04 39.70
N GLU A 224 0.37 15.83 38.65
CA GLU A 224 -0.62 16.04 37.60
C GLU A 224 -0.79 14.79 36.74
N ARG A 225 0.32 14.16 36.32
CA ARG A 225 0.28 12.87 35.62
C ARG A 225 -0.29 11.75 36.48
N VAL A 226 0.02 11.71 37.77
CA VAL A 226 -0.57 10.73 38.71
C VAL A 226 -2.09 10.90 38.78
N ARG A 227 -2.60 12.14 38.89
CA ARG A 227 -4.05 12.40 38.89
C ARG A 227 -4.73 11.98 37.58
N LEU A 228 -4.07 12.18 36.43
CA LEU A 228 -4.58 11.73 35.13
C LEU A 228 -4.65 10.20 35.06
N ILE A 229 -3.60 9.49 35.46
CA ILE A 229 -3.55 8.02 35.49
C ILE A 229 -4.60 7.47 36.49
N GLU A 230 -4.78 8.11 37.64
CA GLU A 230 -5.82 7.75 38.60
C GLU A 230 -7.23 7.93 38.01
N SER A 231 -7.47 8.99 37.25
CA SER A 231 -8.75 9.20 36.56
C SER A 231 -9.04 8.10 35.54
N ASP A 232 -8.00 7.60 34.86
CA ASP A 232 -8.10 6.52 33.88
C ASP A 232 -8.32 5.17 34.54
N LEU A 233 -7.62 4.89 35.65
CA LEU A 233 -7.84 3.71 36.48
C LEU A 233 -9.27 3.68 37.05
N ARG A 234 -9.82 4.82 37.45
CA ARG A 234 -11.23 4.92 37.90
C ARG A 234 -12.21 4.69 36.75
N ARG A 235 -11.99 5.31 35.58
CA ARG A 235 -12.84 5.12 34.39
C ARG A 235 -12.86 3.67 33.91
N ARG A 236 -11.71 2.98 33.97
CA ARG A 236 -11.58 1.55 33.59
C ARG A 236 -12.07 0.60 34.67
N GLY A 237 -12.11 1.05 35.93
CA GLY A 237 -12.49 0.26 37.10
C GLY A 237 -14.00 0.20 37.40
N ALA A 238 -14.79 1.15 36.91
CA ALA A 238 -16.21 1.27 37.26
C ALA A 238 -17.06 0.07 36.78
N GLY A 239 -17.76 -0.57 37.72
CA GLY A 239 -18.93 -1.42 37.45
C GLY A 239 -18.74 -2.93 37.58
N LYS A 240 -17.59 -3.51 37.23
CA LYS A 240 -17.37 -4.99 37.30
C LYS A 240 -15.92 -5.44 37.59
N SER A 241 -14.97 -4.51 37.70
CA SER A 241 -13.54 -4.83 37.62
C SER A 241 -12.93 -5.47 38.87
N SER A 242 -13.27 -5.02 40.07
CA SER A 242 -12.60 -5.48 41.28
C SER A 242 -12.89 -6.95 41.58
N ALA A 243 -14.14 -7.41 41.44
CA ALA A 243 -14.47 -8.83 41.65
C ALA A 243 -13.71 -9.74 40.68
N GLN A 244 -13.65 -9.37 39.40
CA GLN A 244 -12.92 -10.10 38.37
C GLN A 244 -11.40 -10.09 38.61
N LEU A 245 -10.82 -8.96 39.05
CA LEU A 245 -9.43 -8.87 39.47
C LEU A 245 -9.12 -9.73 40.69
N ILE A 246 -10.00 -9.73 41.68
CA ILE A 246 -9.88 -10.55 42.89
C ILE A 246 -9.86 -12.02 42.48
N THR A 247 -10.77 -12.43 41.60
CA THR A 247 -10.81 -13.78 41.07
C THR A 247 -9.51 -14.17 40.36
N VAL A 248 -8.96 -13.29 39.51
CA VAL A 248 -7.67 -13.52 38.83
C VAL A 248 -6.52 -13.62 39.84
N LEU A 249 -6.43 -12.70 40.80
CA LEU A 249 -5.37 -12.71 41.83
C LEU A 249 -5.44 -13.95 42.71
N CYS A 250 -6.64 -14.36 43.13
CA CYS A 250 -6.84 -15.59 43.91
C CYS A 250 -6.52 -16.86 43.10
N ALA A 251 -6.81 -16.87 41.79
CA ALA A 251 -6.48 -17.99 40.92
C ALA A 251 -4.96 -18.10 40.69
N ILE A 252 -4.27 -16.98 40.48
CA ILE A 252 -2.81 -16.94 40.36
C ILE A 252 -2.16 -17.41 41.67
N ALA A 253 -2.64 -16.93 42.82
CA ALA A 253 -2.10 -17.30 44.11
C ALA A 253 -2.28 -18.80 44.42
N ARG A 254 -3.41 -19.40 44.00
CA ARG A 254 -3.62 -20.85 44.10
C ARG A 254 -2.63 -21.66 43.28
N ARG A 255 -2.41 -21.25 42.02
CA ARG A 255 -1.58 -22.00 41.08
C ARG A 255 -0.11 -22.09 41.49
N TYR A 256 0.40 -21.07 42.18
CA TYR A 256 1.81 -21.00 42.61
C TYR A 256 2.00 -21.17 44.11
N GLY A 257 0.89 -21.29 44.85
CA GLY A 257 0.87 -21.58 46.27
C GLY A 257 1.61 -22.87 46.60
N ASP A 258 2.43 -22.83 47.65
CA ASP A 258 2.84 -24.05 48.34
C ASP A 258 1.56 -24.85 48.67
N PRO A 259 1.43 -26.09 48.16
CA PRO A 259 0.24 -26.92 48.38
C PRO A 259 -0.04 -27.16 49.87
N GLN A 260 0.97 -27.01 50.74
CA GLN A 260 0.79 -27.10 52.20
C GLN A 260 0.06 -25.90 52.82
N VAL A 261 -0.17 -24.82 52.06
CA VAL A 261 -0.74 -23.54 52.54
C VAL A 261 -2.07 -23.21 51.83
N ALA A 262 -2.72 -24.19 51.19
CA ALA A 262 -4.00 -24.03 50.49
C ALA A 262 -5.12 -23.44 51.37
N ASP A 263 -5.05 -23.64 52.69
CA ASP A 263 -6.02 -23.14 53.67
C ASP A 263 -6.06 -21.61 53.80
N MET A 264 -5.09 -20.88 53.24
CA MET A 264 -5.00 -19.40 53.33
C MET A 264 -5.79 -18.67 52.24
N GLN A 265 -6.33 -19.39 51.25
CA GLN A 265 -7.09 -18.80 50.15
C GLN A 265 -8.37 -18.06 50.60
N PRO A 266 -9.20 -18.60 51.51
CA PRO A 266 -10.37 -17.88 52.02
C PRO A 266 -9.98 -16.56 52.70
N SER A 267 -8.84 -16.54 53.41
CA SER A 267 -8.29 -15.35 54.05
C SER A 267 -7.86 -14.29 53.02
N LEU A 268 -7.15 -14.69 51.94
CA LEU A 268 -6.83 -13.77 50.84
C LEU A 268 -8.10 -13.23 50.17
N LEU A 269 -9.06 -14.10 49.87
CA LEU A 269 -10.31 -13.69 49.22
C LEU A 269 -11.09 -12.70 50.09
N ALA A 270 -11.25 -12.99 51.38
CA ALA A 270 -11.91 -12.10 52.33
C ALA A 270 -11.20 -10.75 52.44
N GLU A 271 -9.87 -10.75 52.46
CA GLU A 271 -9.07 -9.53 52.54
C GLU A 271 -9.16 -8.69 51.27
N LEU A 272 -9.03 -9.29 50.09
CA LEU A 272 -9.20 -8.58 48.82
C LEU A 272 -10.62 -8.05 48.63
N GLN A 273 -11.65 -8.82 49.04
CA GLN A 273 -13.04 -8.35 49.05
C GLN A 273 -13.25 -7.20 50.04
N ARG A 274 -12.59 -7.23 51.20
CA ARG A 274 -12.59 -6.13 52.17
C ARG A 274 -11.95 -4.87 51.57
N LEU A 275 -10.78 -4.98 50.94
CA LEU A 275 -10.10 -3.86 50.27
C LEU A 275 -10.96 -3.25 49.16
N ALA A 276 -11.65 -4.09 48.37
CA ALA A 276 -12.60 -3.61 47.37
C ALA A 276 -13.80 -2.88 47.99
N LYS A 277 -14.34 -3.37 49.12
CA LYS A 277 -15.44 -2.71 49.85
C LYS A 277 -15.00 -1.40 50.52
N GLU A 278 -13.80 -1.35 51.08
CA GLU A 278 -13.22 -0.14 51.69
C GLU A 278 -12.99 0.96 50.66
N GLY A 279 -12.53 0.60 49.46
CA GLY A 279 -12.46 1.51 48.31
C GLY A 279 -13.82 2.10 47.94
N ASN A 280 -14.90 1.32 47.99
CA ASN A 280 -16.24 1.80 47.61
C ASN A 280 -16.91 2.73 48.65
N LYS A 281 -16.52 2.69 49.93
CA LYS A 281 -17.25 3.39 51.01
C LYS A 281 -16.87 4.87 51.21
N LYS A 282 -15.71 5.34 50.74
CA LYS A 282 -15.17 6.70 51.05
C LYS A 282 -15.27 7.69 49.88
N ALA A 283 -16.46 7.95 49.33
CA ALA A 283 -16.61 8.68 48.06
C ALA A 283 -16.35 10.22 48.08
N HIS A 284 -15.71 10.79 49.11
CA HIS A 284 -15.49 12.25 49.21
C HIS A 284 -14.03 12.72 49.40
N ALA A 285 -13.02 11.86 49.20
CA ALA A 285 -11.60 12.26 49.08
C ALA A 285 -10.84 11.27 48.16
N PRO A 286 -9.80 11.68 47.40
CA PRO A 286 -9.35 11.00 46.18
C PRO A 286 -8.82 9.58 46.48
N GLN A 287 -9.61 8.60 46.06
CA GLN A 287 -9.38 7.19 46.30
C GLN A 287 -8.33 6.61 45.33
N LEU A 288 -7.32 5.96 45.89
CA LEU A 288 -6.42 5.05 45.20
C LEU A 288 -7.25 3.93 44.53
N PRO A 289 -7.05 3.64 43.23
CA PRO A 289 -7.68 2.50 42.56
C PRO A 289 -7.35 1.19 43.29
N PHE A 290 -8.29 0.23 43.33
CA PHE A 290 -8.16 -1.05 44.04
C PHE A 290 -6.79 -1.72 43.85
N ILE A 291 -6.29 -1.78 42.61
CA ILE A 291 -5.01 -2.43 42.31
C ILE A 291 -3.80 -1.72 42.92
N ARG A 292 -3.86 -0.39 43.05
CA ARG A 292 -2.80 0.41 43.67
C ARG A 292 -2.82 0.24 45.19
N THR A 293 -4.00 0.09 45.77
CA THR A 293 -4.15 -0.31 47.19
C THR A 293 -3.57 -1.69 47.44
N VAL A 294 -3.81 -2.65 46.55
CA VAL A 294 -3.19 -3.99 46.61
C VAL A 294 -1.66 -3.88 46.54
N ILE A 295 -1.11 -3.11 45.60
CA ILE A 295 0.34 -2.86 45.47
C ILE A 295 0.94 -2.26 46.75
N HIS A 296 0.34 -1.21 47.31
CA HIS A 296 0.83 -0.61 48.55
C HIS A 296 0.73 -1.56 49.75
N ARG A 297 -0.31 -2.41 49.79
CA ARG A 297 -0.46 -3.43 50.83
C ARG A 297 0.58 -4.55 50.70
N LEU A 298 0.94 -4.95 49.48
CA LEU A 298 2.06 -5.88 49.23
C LEU A 298 3.40 -5.28 49.67
N ALA A 299 3.60 -3.98 49.41
CA ALA A 299 4.82 -3.28 49.82
C ALA A 299 4.94 -3.10 51.34
N ALA A 300 3.80 -2.97 52.05
CA ALA A 300 3.74 -2.68 53.48
C ALA A 300 3.50 -3.89 54.39
N SER A 301 3.27 -5.10 53.85
CA SER A 301 3.04 -6.28 54.69
C SER A 301 4.35 -6.75 55.32
N ASP A 302 4.61 -6.35 56.57
CA ASP A 302 5.69 -6.92 57.36
C ASP A 302 5.34 -8.36 57.76
N GLU A 303 6.32 -9.27 57.65
CA GLU A 303 6.14 -10.70 57.96
C GLU A 303 5.72 -10.96 59.42
N ALA A 304 5.88 -9.98 60.31
CA ALA A 304 5.71 -10.14 61.75
C ALA A 304 4.31 -9.83 62.28
N SER A 305 3.42 -9.18 61.51
CA SER A 305 2.08 -8.79 62.01
C SER A 305 1.00 -9.73 61.49
N GLY A 306 0.40 -10.57 62.34
CA GLY A 306 -0.71 -11.48 61.97
C GLY A 306 -1.96 -10.80 61.38
N ALA A 307 -2.04 -9.47 61.40
CA ALA A 307 -3.06 -8.68 60.72
C ALA A 307 -2.68 -8.42 59.25
N GLY A 308 -2.90 -9.42 58.38
CA GLY A 308 -2.60 -9.32 56.95
C GLY A 308 -2.17 -10.64 56.31
N GLU A 309 -2.51 -11.75 56.94
CA GLU A 309 -2.15 -13.12 56.54
C GLU A 309 -2.43 -13.43 55.06
N GLY A 310 -3.53 -12.93 54.50
CA GLY A 310 -3.87 -13.08 53.09
C GLY A 310 -2.92 -12.33 52.17
N MET A 311 -2.71 -11.03 52.41
CA MET A 311 -1.77 -10.20 51.63
C MET A 311 -0.31 -10.64 51.81
N GLY A 312 0.08 -11.09 53.00
CA GLY A 312 1.40 -11.68 53.26
C GLY A 312 1.60 -12.98 52.48
N TRP A 313 0.55 -13.81 52.36
CA TRP A 313 0.58 -14.98 51.49
C TRP A 313 0.73 -14.61 50.02
N LEU A 314 -0.09 -13.68 49.49
CA LEU A 314 0.02 -13.21 48.10
C LEU A 314 1.42 -12.65 47.82
N ARG A 315 1.99 -11.86 48.73
CA ARG A 315 3.37 -11.35 48.64
C ARG A 315 4.38 -12.49 48.48
N ARG A 316 4.33 -13.50 49.36
CA ARG A 316 5.23 -14.67 49.28
C ARG A 316 5.08 -15.41 47.96
N GLN A 317 3.86 -15.53 47.42
CA GLN A 317 3.66 -16.16 46.11
C GLN A 317 4.27 -15.36 44.96
N VAL A 318 4.12 -14.03 44.98
CA VAL A 318 4.74 -13.14 43.99
C VAL A 318 6.26 -13.20 44.08
N GLU A 319 6.82 -13.19 45.28
CA GLU A 319 8.27 -13.27 45.50
C GLU A 319 8.84 -14.66 45.15
N TYR A 320 8.11 -15.73 45.50
CA TYR A 320 8.46 -17.09 45.13
C TYR A 320 8.47 -17.26 43.60
N TRP A 321 7.42 -16.84 42.91
CA TRP A 321 7.38 -16.85 41.44
C TRP A 321 8.57 -16.10 40.84
N TYR A 322 8.85 -14.88 41.30
CA TYR A 322 9.95 -14.08 40.79
C TYR A 322 11.31 -14.76 41.00
N ALA A 323 11.55 -15.35 42.19
CA ALA A 323 12.79 -16.06 42.50
C ALA A 323 13.03 -17.29 41.60
N HIS A 324 11.97 -17.88 41.05
CA HIS A 324 12.04 -19.04 40.16
C HIS A 324 12.08 -18.69 38.67
N LEU A 325 11.98 -17.41 38.31
CA LEU A 325 12.18 -16.96 36.94
C LEU A 325 13.65 -17.12 36.52
N PRO A 326 13.92 -17.46 35.25
CA PRO A 326 15.26 -17.34 34.66
C PRO A 326 15.87 -15.94 34.89
N LEU A 327 17.19 -15.87 35.13
CA LEU A 327 17.90 -14.61 35.44
C LEU A 327 17.72 -13.52 34.38
N ASP A 328 17.60 -13.91 33.12
CA ASP A 328 17.30 -13.02 31.99
C ASP A 328 15.91 -12.39 32.10
N GLN A 329 14.89 -13.15 32.50
CA GLN A 329 13.54 -12.63 32.73
C GLN A 329 13.48 -11.75 33.98
N GLN A 330 14.23 -12.11 35.03
CA GLN A 330 14.36 -11.26 36.22
C GLN A 330 14.99 -9.89 35.89
N ARG A 331 16.00 -9.87 35.00
CA ARG A 331 16.63 -8.65 34.47
C ARG A 331 15.72 -7.87 33.54
N GLU A 332 14.85 -8.53 32.77
CA GLU A 332 13.88 -7.83 31.92
C GLU A 332 12.87 -7.02 32.75
N ILE A 333 12.47 -7.51 33.93
CA ILE A 333 11.50 -6.84 34.81
C ILE A 333 12.10 -5.60 35.50
N PHE A 334 13.36 -5.67 35.97
CA PHE A 334 13.95 -4.60 36.80
C PHE A 334 15.22 -3.93 36.23
N GLY A 335 15.76 -4.42 35.12
CA GLY A 335 17.08 -4.05 34.64
C GLY A 335 18.18 -4.35 35.66
N ASP A 336 19.29 -3.62 35.58
CA ASP A 336 20.42 -3.73 36.52
C ASP A 336 20.16 -3.03 37.88
N ALA A 337 19.03 -2.34 38.03
CA ALA A 337 18.73 -1.46 39.16
C ALA A 337 17.96 -2.13 40.32
N TYR A 338 18.03 -3.45 40.45
CA TYR A 338 17.20 -4.25 41.37
C TYR A 338 17.28 -3.81 42.85
N VAL A 339 18.43 -3.30 43.31
CA VAL A 339 18.71 -3.09 44.75
C VAL A 339 18.11 -1.78 45.32
N SER A 340 17.63 -0.84 44.49
CA SER A 340 17.20 0.50 44.96
C SER A 340 15.77 0.92 44.61
N VAL A 341 14.92 -0.02 44.19
CA VAL A 341 13.55 0.30 43.75
C VAL A 341 12.62 0.45 44.97
N ASP A 342 11.86 1.54 45.01
CA ASP A 342 10.78 1.76 45.99
C ASP A 342 9.86 0.54 46.06
N GLY A 343 9.47 0.14 47.28
CA GLY A 343 8.69 -1.10 47.49
C GLY A 343 7.39 -1.13 46.68
N ALA A 344 6.68 -0.01 46.55
CA ALA A 344 5.44 0.04 45.79
C ALA A 344 5.70 -0.12 44.29
N LEU A 345 6.74 0.53 43.77
CA LEU A 345 7.14 0.37 42.37
C LEU A 345 7.60 -1.07 42.08
N ARG A 346 8.34 -1.70 43.01
CA ARG A 346 8.74 -3.12 42.90
C ARG A 346 7.53 -4.02 42.75
N TYR A 347 6.55 -3.92 43.65
CA TYR A 347 5.36 -4.76 43.58
C TYR A 347 4.42 -4.39 42.44
N ALA A 348 4.40 -3.14 41.97
CA ALA A 348 3.66 -2.77 40.77
C ALA A 348 4.23 -3.47 39.52
N ALA A 349 5.55 -3.44 39.34
CA ALA A 349 6.24 -4.12 38.24
C ALA A 349 6.10 -5.65 38.33
N LEU A 350 6.27 -6.24 39.52
CA LEU A 350 6.06 -7.68 39.73
C LEU A 350 4.63 -8.09 39.41
N LEU A 351 3.63 -7.37 39.92
CA LEU A 351 2.23 -7.72 39.70
C LEU A 351 1.84 -7.55 38.23
N HIS A 352 2.38 -6.53 37.54
CA HIS A 352 2.19 -6.34 36.11
C HIS A 352 2.82 -7.49 35.30
N ALA A 353 4.08 -7.83 35.56
CA ALA A 353 4.77 -8.93 34.89
C ALA A 353 4.10 -10.29 35.16
N LEU A 354 3.68 -10.52 36.41
CA LEU A 354 2.92 -11.69 36.83
C LEU A 354 1.61 -11.81 36.05
N LEU A 355 0.82 -10.73 35.98
CA LEU A 355 -0.46 -10.70 35.26
C LEU A 355 -0.29 -10.82 33.73
N GLN A 356 0.83 -10.36 33.17
CA GLN A 356 1.15 -10.57 31.76
C GLN A 356 1.53 -12.03 31.48
N GLN A 357 2.36 -12.65 32.33
CA GLN A 357 2.80 -14.02 32.14
C GLN A 357 1.67 -15.03 32.40
N PHE A 358 0.73 -14.68 33.28
CA PHE A 358 -0.41 -15.54 33.66
C PHE A 358 -1.72 -15.20 32.96
N SER A 359 -1.68 -14.78 31.69
CA SER A 359 -2.89 -14.87 30.86
C SER A 359 -3.25 -16.36 30.69
N MET A 360 -4.12 -16.86 31.56
CA MET A 360 -4.48 -18.28 31.58
C MET A 360 -5.22 -18.70 30.31
N VAL A 361 -5.76 -17.74 29.57
CA VAL A 361 -6.26 -17.92 28.21
C VAL A 361 -5.36 -17.11 27.29
N SER A 362 -4.64 -17.75 26.37
CA SER A 362 -3.86 -17.03 25.35
C SER A 362 -4.74 -16.64 24.15
N THR A 363 -4.31 -15.63 23.40
CA THR A 363 -4.99 -15.26 22.14
C THR A 363 -4.92 -16.41 21.12
N ALA A 364 -3.85 -17.21 21.13
CA ALA A 364 -3.73 -18.45 20.36
C ALA A 364 -4.75 -19.52 20.76
N THR A 365 -5.02 -19.74 22.05
CA THR A 365 -6.08 -20.67 22.50
C THR A 365 -7.47 -20.19 22.07
N LEU A 366 -7.74 -18.88 22.13
CA LEU A 366 -9.00 -18.34 21.60
C LEU A 366 -9.13 -18.52 20.09
N LEU A 367 -8.05 -18.25 19.35
CA LEU A 367 -7.98 -18.48 17.91
C LEU A 367 -8.25 -19.94 17.58
N LEU A 368 -7.66 -20.87 18.32
CA LEU A 368 -7.89 -22.31 18.18
C LEU A 368 -9.37 -22.69 18.38
N LEU A 369 -10.01 -22.18 19.44
CA LEU A 369 -11.42 -22.42 19.72
C LEU A 369 -12.34 -21.81 18.66
N GLU A 370 -12.05 -20.60 18.17
CA GLU A 370 -12.80 -19.96 17.07
C GLU A 370 -12.69 -20.78 15.76
N LEU A 371 -11.49 -21.29 15.43
CA LEU A 371 -11.29 -22.15 14.27
C LEU A 371 -12.04 -23.49 14.41
N THR A 372 -12.00 -24.09 15.60
CA THR A 372 -12.73 -25.34 15.91
C THR A 372 -14.23 -25.13 15.81
N GLU A 373 -14.77 -24.03 16.36
CA GLU A 373 -16.19 -23.68 16.22
C GLU A 373 -16.58 -23.55 14.75
N ALA A 374 -15.76 -22.86 13.95
CA ALA A 374 -16.00 -22.69 12.52
C ALA A 374 -16.02 -24.02 11.77
N GLU A 375 -15.14 -24.96 12.14
CA GLU A 375 -15.11 -26.31 11.60
C GLU A 375 -16.39 -27.10 11.93
N ILE A 376 -16.77 -27.18 13.21
CA ILE A 376 -17.93 -27.95 13.67
C ILE A 376 -19.23 -27.43 13.03
N ARG A 377 -19.37 -26.10 12.96
CA ARG A 377 -20.52 -25.45 12.31
C ARG A 377 -20.48 -25.55 10.79
N GLN A 378 -19.43 -26.15 10.20
CA GLN A 378 -19.19 -26.19 8.76
C GLN A 378 -19.40 -24.81 8.12
N LEU A 379 -18.96 -23.76 8.82
CA LEU A 379 -19.18 -22.39 8.37
C LEU A 379 -18.44 -22.20 7.03
N GLY A 380 -19.20 -21.78 6.03
CA GLY A 380 -18.67 -21.48 4.71
C GLY A 380 -17.73 -20.28 4.75
N ASP A 381 -16.89 -20.18 3.74
CA ASP A 381 -15.76 -19.26 3.73
C ASP A 381 -16.22 -17.81 3.73
N GLY A 382 -15.58 -17.01 4.59
CA GLY A 382 -15.94 -15.61 4.70
C GLY A 382 -14.75 -14.77 5.08
N HIS A 383 -14.42 -13.82 4.21
CA HIS A 383 -13.68 -12.64 4.64
C HIS A 383 -14.31 -12.05 5.92
N GLU A 384 -15.64 -11.92 5.97
CA GLU A 384 -16.36 -11.40 7.13
C GLU A 384 -16.18 -12.23 8.40
N GLN A 385 -16.19 -13.56 8.31
CA GLN A 385 -15.94 -14.44 9.46
C GLN A 385 -14.51 -14.30 9.97
N PHE A 386 -13.55 -14.23 9.07
CA PHE A 386 -12.16 -14.02 9.45
C PHE A 386 -11.94 -12.62 10.04
N VAL A 387 -12.62 -11.60 9.52
CA VAL A 387 -12.62 -10.25 10.09
C VAL A 387 -13.24 -10.25 11.49
N ALA A 388 -14.33 -10.97 11.69
CA ALA A 388 -14.94 -11.12 13.01
C ALA A 388 -13.99 -11.84 13.97
N LEU A 389 -13.31 -12.90 13.52
CA LEU A 389 -12.30 -13.63 14.30
C LEU A 389 -11.12 -12.73 14.68
N LEU A 390 -10.53 -12.00 13.72
CA LEU A 390 -9.44 -11.06 13.99
C LEU A 390 -9.91 -9.95 14.94
N SER A 391 -11.10 -9.39 14.69
CA SER A 391 -11.66 -8.36 15.55
C SER A 391 -11.88 -8.88 16.97
N ARG A 392 -12.40 -10.11 17.17
CA ARG A 392 -12.62 -10.66 18.50
C ARG A 392 -11.31 -10.96 19.23
N CYS A 393 -10.37 -11.63 18.57
CA CYS A 393 -9.11 -12.04 19.18
C CYS A 393 -8.19 -10.85 19.50
N TYR A 394 -8.16 -9.84 18.62
CA TYR A 394 -7.18 -8.74 18.71
C TYR A 394 -7.78 -7.39 19.09
N SER A 395 -9.11 -7.24 19.23
CA SER A 395 -9.72 -5.94 19.61
C SER A 395 -9.21 -5.43 20.95
N GLU A 396 -8.99 -6.34 21.91
CA GLU A 396 -8.45 -5.95 23.20
C GLU A 396 -7.06 -5.38 23.01
N HIS A 397 -6.13 -6.11 22.40
CA HIS A 397 -4.76 -5.64 22.09
C HIS A 397 -4.75 -4.33 21.28
N CYS A 398 -5.66 -4.20 20.32
CA CYS A 398 -5.85 -3.02 19.47
C CYS A 398 -6.86 -2.02 20.05
N SER A 399 -6.79 -1.80 21.36
CA SER A 399 -7.73 -0.92 22.07
C SER A 399 -7.76 0.50 21.48
N LEU A 400 -8.90 1.19 21.67
CA LEU A 400 -9.05 2.63 21.40
C LEU A 400 -7.96 3.50 22.02
N HIS A 401 -7.32 3.04 23.08
CA HIS A 401 -6.33 3.82 23.81
C HIS A 401 -4.93 3.63 23.21
N LYS A 402 -4.56 2.40 22.85
CA LYS A 402 -3.29 2.10 22.16
C LYS A 402 -3.31 2.67 20.74
N TYR A 403 -4.45 2.53 20.06
CA TYR A 403 -4.71 3.06 18.74
C TYR A 403 -6.04 3.83 18.75
N PRO A 404 -6.02 5.16 18.90
CA PRO A 404 -7.22 6.03 18.93
C PRO A 404 -7.81 6.21 17.53
N LEU A 405 -8.15 5.09 16.91
CA LEU A 405 -8.84 4.98 15.65
C LEU A 405 -10.33 4.79 15.93
N SER A 406 -11.18 5.24 15.01
CA SER A 406 -12.62 4.97 15.12
C SER A 406 -12.89 3.47 15.00
N GLY A 407 -14.00 2.99 15.58
CA GLY A 407 -14.45 1.59 15.41
C GLY A 407 -14.50 1.14 13.94
N PRO A 408 -15.08 1.93 13.02
CA PRO A 408 -15.08 1.61 11.59
C PRO A 408 -13.68 1.55 10.97
N LEU A 409 -12.73 2.42 11.38
CA LEU A 409 -11.37 2.38 10.86
C LEU A 409 -10.61 1.15 11.39
N ARG A 410 -10.82 0.76 12.65
CA ARG A 410 -10.31 -0.52 13.18
C ARG A 410 -10.89 -1.72 12.44
N GLN A 411 -12.20 -1.76 12.23
CA GLN A 411 -12.84 -2.81 11.45
C GLN A 411 -12.33 -2.84 10.02
N ALA A 412 -12.07 -1.69 9.40
CA ALA A 412 -11.44 -1.60 8.08
C ALA A 412 -9.99 -2.12 8.09
N ILE A 413 -9.23 -1.92 9.17
CA ILE A 413 -7.90 -2.51 9.36
C ILE A 413 -8.01 -4.03 9.51
N PHE A 414 -8.92 -4.54 10.33
CA PHE A 414 -9.16 -5.98 10.47
C PHE A 414 -9.62 -6.61 9.15
N ALA A 415 -10.47 -5.92 8.39
CA ALA A 415 -10.81 -6.26 7.01
C ALA A 415 -9.56 -6.31 6.13
N SER A 416 -8.77 -5.25 6.08
CA SER A 416 -7.55 -5.21 5.26
C SER A 416 -6.56 -6.33 5.63
N CYS A 417 -6.35 -6.59 6.92
CA CYS A 417 -5.55 -7.71 7.41
C CYS A 417 -6.15 -9.04 6.96
N GLY A 418 -7.47 -9.19 7.15
CA GLY A 418 -8.20 -10.39 6.79
C GLY A 418 -8.07 -10.74 5.31
N GLN A 419 -8.26 -9.74 4.44
CA GLN A 419 -8.09 -9.88 3.01
C GLN A 419 -6.64 -10.22 2.64
N SER A 420 -5.66 -9.60 3.32
CA SER A 420 -4.24 -9.82 3.06
C SER A 420 -3.81 -11.24 3.41
N VAL A 421 -4.23 -11.76 4.57
CA VAL A 421 -3.99 -13.16 4.98
C VAL A 421 -4.65 -14.14 4.02
N LEU A 422 -5.92 -13.94 3.67
CA LEU A 422 -6.61 -14.83 2.74
C LEU A 422 -6.04 -14.78 1.32
N ALA A 423 -5.53 -13.64 0.87
CA ALA A 423 -4.84 -13.50 -0.41
C ALA A 423 -3.46 -14.17 -0.38
N TRP A 424 -2.72 -14.04 0.73
CA TRP A 424 -1.46 -14.73 0.94
C TRP A 424 -1.63 -16.25 0.96
N ALA A 425 -2.60 -16.75 1.73
CA ALA A 425 -2.89 -18.18 1.81
C ALA A 425 -3.16 -18.77 0.42
N GLN A 426 -3.94 -18.07 -0.41
CA GLN A 426 -4.17 -18.47 -1.80
C GLN A 426 -2.87 -18.50 -2.62
N LYS A 427 -2.04 -17.45 -2.54
CA LYS A 427 -0.75 -17.42 -3.25
C LYS A 427 0.17 -18.55 -2.84
N LEU A 428 0.14 -18.94 -1.56
CA LEU A 428 0.93 -20.05 -1.06
C LEU A 428 0.43 -21.38 -1.63
N ILE A 429 -0.88 -21.60 -1.63
CA ILE A 429 -1.51 -22.77 -2.26
C ILE A 429 -1.07 -22.86 -3.73
N ASP A 430 -1.22 -21.78 -4.49
CA ASP A 430 -0.83 -21.73 -5.91
C ASP A 430 0.68 -21.97 -6.09
N HIS A 431 1.51 -21.47 -5.17
CA HIS A 431 2.96 -21.67 -5.17
C HIS A 431 3.31 -23.16 -4.98
N HIS A 432 2.68 -23.83 -4.01
CA HIS A 432 2.90 -25.25 -3.74
C HIS A 432 2.46 -26.14 -4.90
N GLN A 433 1.29 -25.88 -5.48
CA GLN A 433 0.79 -26.62 -6.65
C GLN A 433 1.78 -26.52 -7.81
N LYS A 434 2.25 -25.31 -8.13
CA LYS A 434 3.27 -25.10 -9.17
C LYS A 434 4.63 -25.72 -8.86
N ALA A 435 5.02 -25.80 -7.59
CA ALA A 435 6.26 -26.45 -7.20
C ALA A 435 6.19 -27.97 -7.37
N GLN A 436 5.05 -28.57 -7.02
CA GLN A 436 4.78 -30.00 -7.21
C GLN A 436 4.76 -30.39 -8.70
N GLU A 437 4.10 -29.59 -9.55
CA GLU A 437 4.11 -29.78 -11.00
C GLU A 437 5.52 -29.74 -11.61
N ARG A 438 6.44 -28.99 -10.99
CA ARG A 438 7.82 -28.78 -11.50
C ARG A 438 8.83 -29.81 -11.01
N HIS A 439 8.39 -30.91 -10.39
CA HIS A 439 9.24 -31.95 -9.82
C HIS A 439 10.23 -31.48 -8.74
N ILE A 440 10.07 -30.27 -8.18
CA ILE A 440 10.81 -29.87 -7.00
C ILE A 440 10.13 -30.58 -5.83
N THR A 441 10.68 -31.71 -5.40
CA THR A 441 10.29 -32.34 -4.14
C THR A 441 10.74 -31.42 -3.03
N LEU A 442 9.91 -30.42 -2.72
CA LEU A 442 9.91 -29.81 -1.41
C LEU A 442 9.65 -30.97 -0.46
N LYS A 443 10.70 -31.48 0.18
CA LYS A 443 10.61 -32.38 1.34
C LYS A 443 10.04 -31.58 2.51
N ALA A 444 8.87 -30.99 2.33
CA ALA A 444 8.03 -30.67 3.46
C ALA A 444 7.87 -31.99 4.25
N PRO A 445 7.88 -31.94 5.58
CA PRO A 445 7.63 -33.13 6.38
C PRO A 445 6.38 -33.80 5.81
N LYS A 446 6.50 -35.09 5.44
CA LYS A 446 5.33 -35.89 5.12
C LYS A 446 4.49 -35.88 6.39
N LEU A 447 3.46 -35.04 6.41
CA LEU A 447 2.50 -35.03 7.49
C LEU A 447 1.70 -36.31 7.32
N ASP A 448 2.14 -37.37 7.99
CA ASP A 448 1.54 -38.70 7.91
C ASP A 448 0.07 -38.61 8.34
N GLY A 449 -0.86 -38.74 7.39
CA GLY A 449 -2.30 -38.62 7.63
C GLY A 449 -2.91 -37.27 7.24
N ALA A 450 -2.13 -36.28 6.81
CA ALA A 450 -2.70 -35.09 6.17
C ALA A 450 -3.22 -35.46 4.76
N PRO A 451 -4.46 -35.09 4.40
CA PRO A 451 -4.94 -35.27 3.04
C PRO A 451 -3.96 -34.57 2.10
N SER A 452 -3.47 -35.29 1.10
CA SER A 452 -2.59 -34.71 0.07
C SER A 452 -3.23 -33.42 -0.46
N PHE A 453 -2.44 -32.38 -0.72
CA PHE A 453 -2.94 -31.11 -1.25
C PHE A 453 -3.78 -31.28 -2.54
N GLN A 454 -3.59 -32.41 -3.23
CA GLN A 454 -4.36 -32.81 -4.41
C GLN A 454 -5.78 -33.32 -4.08
N SER A 455 -5.97 -33.95 -2.92
CA SER A 455 -7.29 -34.39 -2.44
C SER A 455 -8.13 -33.26 -1.83
N VAL A 456 -7.48 -32.20 -1.36
CA VAL A 456 -8.16 -30.97 -0.91
C VAL A 456 -8.37 -30.09 -2.15
N ASN A 457 -9.42 -30.39 -2.91
CA ASN A 457 -9.84 -29.58 -4.05
C ASN A 457 -10.30 -28.19 -3.57
N LEU A 458 -9.34 -27.29 -3.34
CA LEU A 458 -9.51 -25.91 -2.84
C LEU A 458 -10.08 -24.96 -3.92
N PHE A 459 -10.96 -25.46 -4.80
CA PHE A 459 -11.55 -24.64 -5.85
C PHE A 459 -12.58 -23.65 -5.26
N TYR A 460 -12.23 -22.36 -5.37
CA TYR A 460 -13.05 -21.18 -5.09
C TYR A 460 -13.85 -21.20 -3.78
N ARG A 461 -13.22 -20.60 -2.75
CA ARG A 461 -13.73 -20.19 -1.42
C ARG A 461 -13.08 -21.03 -0.30
N LYS A 462 -12.44 -20.32 0.64
CA LYS A 462 -11.22 -20.68 1.39
C LYS A 462 -11.49 -21.08 2.84
N ARG A 463 -11.26 -22.34 3.25
CA ARG A 463 -11.57 -22.76 4.63
C ARG A 463 -10.58 -22.21 5.64
N LEU A 464 -11.06 -21.29 6.50
CA LEU A 464 -10.28 -20.67 7.58
C LEU A 464 -9.60 -21.69 8.50
N ILE A 465 -10.23 -22.84 8.66
CA ILE A 465 -9.74 -23.97 9.47
C ILE A 465 -8.38 -24.50 9.00
N TYR A 466 -7.98 -24.29 7.75
CA TYR A 466 -6.67 -24.73 7.25
C TYR A 466 -5.56 -23.68 7.43
N LEU A 467 -5.85 -22.50 7.98
CA LEU A 467 -4.82 -21.47 8.17
C LEU A 467 -3.61 -21.95 9.00
N PRO A 468 -3.75 -22.75 10.07
CA PRO A 468 -2.61 -23.33 10.78
C PRO A 468 -1.75 -24.24 9.88
N LEU A 469 -2.39 -25.15 9.14
CA LEU A 469 -1.69 -26.05 8.22
C LEU A 469 -0.96 -25.28 7.11
N ILE A 470 -1.63 -24.29 6.50
CA ILE A 470 -1.06 -23.40 5.48
C ILE A 470 0.14 -22.64 6.06
N TYR A 471 0.04 -22.16 7.30
CA TYR A 471 1.14 -21.48 7.98
C TYR A 471 2.33 -22.41 8.23
N GLN A 472 2.10 -23.64 8.70
CA GLN A 472 3.16 -24.63 8.92
C GLN A 472 3.91 -24.95 7.62
N ILE A 473 3.19 -25.14 6.52
CA ILE A 473 3.74 -25.38 5.18
C ILE A 473 4.57 -24.19 4.70
N TRP A 474 4.08 -22.97 4.90
CA TRP A 474 4.82 -21.77 4.59
C TRP A 474 6.10 -21.65 5.41
N SER A 475 6.04 -21.88 6.72
CA SER A 475 7.20 -21.81 7.60
C SER A 475 8.27 -22.78 7.12
N ALA A 476 7.91 -24.06 6.93
CA ALA A 476 8.83 -25.09 6.44
C ALA A 476 9.44 -24.73 5.07
N SER A 477 8.62 -24.21 4.14
CA SER A 477 9.09 -23.80 2.81
C SER A 477 10.00 -22.58 2.87
N MET A 478 9.71 -21.63 3.75
CA MET A 478 10.54 -20.45 3.98
C MET A 478 11.86 -20.81 4.66
N ASP A 479 11.85 -21.71 5.64
CA ASP A 479 13.05 -22.18 6.33
C ASP A 479 13.97 -22.93 5.36
N ALA A 480 13.39 -23.81 4.53
CA ALA A 480 14.14 -24.49 3.48
C ALA A 480 14.72 -23.48 2.46
N TYR A 481 13.92 -22.48 2.04
CA TYR A 481 14.40 -21.43 1.14
C TYR A 481 15.49 -20.56 1.77
N ASP A 482 15.40 -20.22 3.06
CA ASP A 482 16.38 -19.41 3.78
C ASP A 482 17.66 -20.21 4.07
N LEU A 483 17.55 -21.51 4.34
CA LEU A 483 18.71 -22.42 4.42
C LEU A 483 19.44 -22.48 3.07
N ALA A 484 18.70 -22.62 1.99
CA ALA A 484 19.25 -22.53 0.64
C ALA A 484 19.89 -21.15 0.38
N ALA A 485 19.21 -20.04 0.73
CA ALA A 485 19.75 -18.70 0.55
C ALA A 485 21.01 -18.43 1.38
N SER A 486 21.11 -18.99 2.59
CA SER A 486 22.27 -18.86 3.49
C SER A 486 23.42 -19.81 3.17
N THR A 487 23.22 -20.78 2.26
CA THR A 487 24.28 -21.70 1.83
C THR A 487 25.45 -20.89 1.27
N THR A 488 26.63 -21.06 1.88
CA THR A 488 27.88 -20.47 1.43
C THR A 488 28.44 -21.26 0.26
N VAL A 489 28.96 -20.55 -0.74
CA VAL A 489 29.68 -21.17 -1.85
C VAL A 489 31.09 -21.53 -1.35
N PRO A 490 31.55 -22.78 -1.44
CA PRO A 490 32.86 -23.14 -0.93
C PRO A 490 33.99 -22.89 -1.94
N PHE A 491 33.69 -22.80 -3.24
CA PHE A 491 34.68 -22.81 -4.30
C PHE A 491 34.56 -21.64 -5.30
N GLY A 492 35.65 -21.39 -6.01
CA GLY A 492 35.73 -20.43 -7.09
C GLY A 492 35.70 -18.96 -6.63
N PRO A 493 35.46 -18.02 -7.55
CA PRO A 493 35.53 -16.57 -7.30
C PRO A 493 34.38 -16.04 -6.42
N ASP A 494 33.40 -16.88 -6.11
CA ASP A 494 32.32 -16.59 -5.18
C ASP A 494 32.49 -17.30 -3.84
N SER A 495 33.63 -17.96 -3.60
CA SER A 495 33.91 -18.63 -2.33
C SER A 495 33.70 -17.68 -1.14
N GLY A 496 33.04 -18.17 -0.10
CA GLY A 496 32.66 -17.41 1.09
C GLY A 496 31.41 -16.53 0.95
N LYS A 497 30.82 -16.40 -0.23
CA LYS A 497 29.54 -15.68 -0.43
C LYS A 497 28.35 -16.60 -0.21
N THR A 498 27.23 -16.07 0.29
CA THR A 498 25.97 -16.83 0.38
C THR A 498 25.14 -16.71 -0.91
N LEU A 499 24.28 -17.68 -1.20
CA LEU A 499 23.43 -17.65 -2.39
C LEU A 499 22.52 -16.41 -2.43
N GLY A 500 22.00 -15.97 -1.29
CA GLY A 500 21.13 -14.80 -1.18
C GLY A 500 20.98 -14.26 0.24
N LEU A 501 20.04 -13.32 0.39
CA LEU A 501 19.65 -12.76 1.69
C LEU A 501 18.61 -13.67 2.35
N THR A 502 18.80 -14.02 3.61
CA THR A 502 17.75 -14.68 4.42
C THR A 502 16.57 -13.75 4.66
N ARG A 503 15.41 -14.26 5.10
CA ARG A 503 14.22 -13.45 5.44
C ARG A 503 14.55 -12.32 6.41
N ARG A 504 15.29 -12.61 7.48
CA ARG A 504 15.70 -11.61 8.48
C ARG A 504 16.54 -10.49 7.86
N GLN A 505 17.47 -10.84 6.98
CA GLN A 505 18.30 -9.85 6.27
C GLN A 505 17.50 -9.06 5.23
N ARG A 506 16.53 -9.69 4.54
CA ARG A 506 15.60 -9.02 3.63
C ARG A 506 14.73 -8.01 4.38
N GLN A 507 14.18 -8.38 5.54
CA GLN A 507 13.42 -7.49 6.41
C GLN A 507 14.26 -6.34 6.96
N GLN A 508 15.46 -6.62 7.48
CA GLN A 508 16.39 -5.57 7.93
C GLN A 508 16.76 -4.60 6.81
N ARG A 509 16.93 -5.10 5.58
CA ARG A 509 17.20 -4.25 4.40
C ARG A 509 15.98 -3.41 4.01
N ARG A 510 14.75 -3.93 4.14
CA ARG A 510 13.50 -3.17 3.94
C ARG A 510 13.37 -2.05 4.99
N MET A 511 13.60 -2.37 6.27
CA MET A 511 13.50 -1.40 7.36
C MET A 511 14.54 -0.27 7.30
N ARG A 512 15.72 -0.52 6.71
CA ARG A 512 16.77 0.51 6.57
C ARG A 512 16.52 1.51 5.43
N GLY A 513 15.41 1.38 4.70
CA GLY A 513 15.04 2.29 3.62
C GLY A 513 15.97 2.26 2.41
N ASN A 514 15.51 2.85 1.30
CA ASN A 514 16.08 2.79 -0.04
C ASN A 514 17.45 3.49 -0.24
N GLN A 515 18.21 3.79 0.82
CA GLN A 515 19.49 4.50 0.69
C GLN A 515 20.65 3.66 0.11
N ARG A 516 20.45 2.38 -0.23
CA ARG A 516 21.47 1.57 -0.92
C ARG A 516 20.96 1.02 -2.25
N LYS A 517 21.23 1.78 -3.33
CA LYS A 517 20.99 1.39 -4.72
C LYS A 517 21.72 0.07 -5.06
N SER A 518 20.88 -0.87 -5.50
CA SER A 518 21.06 -1.90 -6.54
C SER A 518 22.17 -2.96 -6.54
N VAL A 519 23.23 -2.92 -5.72
CA VAL A 519 24.19 -4.03 -5.68
C VAL A 519 23.97 -4.84 -4.40
N LEU A 520 23.52 -6.09 -4.55
CA LEU A 520 23.69 -7.09 -3.47
C LEU A 520 25.17 -7.05 -3.13
N GLY A 521 25.54 -6.57 -1.93
CA GLY A 521 26.94 -6.33 -1.58
C GLY A 521 27.81 -7.59 -1.78
N ASP A 522 29.13 -7.44 -1.80
CA ASP A 522 30.12 -8.46 -2.18
C ASP A 522 30.01 -9.82 -1.45
N ARG A 523 29.17 -9.90 -0.41
CA ARG A 523 28.85 -11.10 0.37
C ARG A 523 27.80 -12.03 -0.26
N PHE A 524 27.13 -11.62 -1.35
CA PHE A 524 26.00 -12.38 -1.91
C PHE A 524 26.16 -12.68 -3.40
N VAL A 525 25.72 -13.88 -3.80
CA VAL A 525 25.78 -14.36 -5.19
C VAL A 525 24.57 -13.92 -6.01
N GLY A 526 23.37 -14.00 -5.43
CA GLY A 526 22.09 -13.74 -6.08
C GLY A 526 21.66 -14.82 -7.09
N LYS A 527 20.40 -14.79 -7.56
CA LYS A 527 19.85 -15.84 -8.44
C LYS A 527 20.63 -16.01 -9.75
N ARG A 528 21.17 -14.92 -10.31
CA ARG A 528 21.99 -14.98 -11.52
C ARG A 528 23.31 -15.71 -11.27
N GLY A 529 23.98 -15.43 -10.15
CA GLY A 529 25.20 -16.13 -9.77
C GLY A 529 24.92 -17.58 -9.39
N ALA A 530 23.80 -17.88 -8.73
CA ALA A 530 23.40 -19.26 -8.42
C ALA A 530 23.18 -20.11 -9.68
N ARG A 531 22.54 -19.55 -10.73
CA ARG A 531 22.45 -20.21 -12.06
C ARG A 531 23.83 -20.46 -12.69
N ARG A 532 24.76 -19.53 -12.52
CA ARG A 532 26.15 -19.69 -12.99
C ARG A 532 26.83 -20.82 -12.23
N LEU A 533 26.73 -20.85 -10.90
CA LEU A 533 27.29 -21.91 -10.06
C LEU A 533 26.71 -23.27 -10.43
N LYS A 534 25.39 -23.38 -10.64
CA LYS A 534 24.77 -24.64 -11.11
C LYS A 534 25.43 -25.17 -12.38
N ARG A 535 25.73 -24.29 -13.34
CA ARG A 535 26.41 -24.64 -14.60
C ARG A 535 27.88 -25.01 -14.39
N TRP A 536 28.51 -24.48 -13.34
CA TRP A 536 29.92 -24.75 -13.01
C TRP A 536 30.12 -26.07 -12.28
N MET A 537 29.08 -26.59 -11.64
CA MET A 537 29.11 -27.88 -10.94
C MET A 537 29.05 -29.05 -11.92
N LEU A 538 30.19 -29.35 -12.54
CA LEU A 538 30.38 -30.48 -13.45
C LEU A 538 30.23 -31.80 -12.71
N ALA A 539 29.80 -32.83 -13.45
CA ALA A 539 29.78 -34.19 -12.91
C ALA A 539 31.23 -34.64 -12.59
N PRO A 540 31.46 -35.39 -11.49
CA PRO A 540 32.81 -35.82 -11.08
C PRO A 540 33.59 -36.56 -12.18
N LYS A 541 32.88 -37.34 -13.01
CA LYS A 541 33.45 -38.02 -14.18
C LYS A 541 34.03 -37.04 -15.20
N VAL A 542 33.30 -35.97 -15.52
CA VAL A 542 33.72 -34.94 -16.47
C VAL A 542 34.93 -34.18 -15.94
N VAL A 543 34.96 -33.88 -14.63
CA VAL A 543 36.10 -33.23 -13.98
C VAL A 543 37.36 -34.10 -14.08
N SER A 544 37.22 -35.40 -13.79
CA SER A 544 38.34 -36.36 -13.84
C SER A 544 38.88 -36.52 -15.27
N GLU A 545 38.00 -36.68 -16.24
CA GLU A 545 38.35 -36.79 -17.68
C GLU A 545 39.10 -35.54 -18.17
N ILE A 546 38.66 -34.34 -17.79
CA ILE A 546 39.34 -33.10 -18.16
C ILE A 546 40.70 -32.98 -17.47
N LEU A 547 40.82 -33.40 -16.20
CA LEU A 547 42.09 -33.39 -15.48
C LEU A 547 43.12 -34.31 -16.16
N GLU A 548 42.72 -35.52 -16.55
CA GLU A 548 43.57 -36.46 -17.30
C GLU A 548 44.05 -35.85 -18.62
N HIS A 549 43.15 -35.23 -19.39
CA HIS A 549 43.52 -34.55 -20.63
C HIS A 549 44.44 -33.34 -20.40
N LEU A 550 44.25 -32.58 -19.32
CA LEU A 550 45.13 -31.45 -18.99
C LEU A 550 46.53 -31.92 -18.58
N GLU A 551 46.64 -33.03 -17.85
CA GLU A 551 47.93 -33.61 -17.46
C GLU A 551 48.72 -34.09 -18.68
N VAL A 552 48.07 -34.76 -19.63
CA VAL A 552 48.66 -35.16 -20.92
C VAL A 552 49.17 -33.95 -21.73
N LEU A 553 48.44 -32.84 -21.71
CA LEU A 553 48.82 -31.63 -22.46
C LEU A 553 49.93 -30.81 -21.79
N GLU A 554 50.00 -30.79 -20.45
CA GLU A 554 51.02 -30.06 -19.71
C GLU A 554 52.36 -30.80 -19.64
N TYR A 555 52.33 -32.14 -19.62
CA TYR A 555 53.51 -32.97 -19.52
C TYR A 555 53.56 -34.00 -20.66
N PRO A 556 53.76 -33.55 -21.91
CA PRO A 556 53.76 -34.46 -23.05
C PRO A 556 54.86 -35.52 -22.93
N ASP A 557 56.00 -35.22 -22.29
CA ASP A 557 57.20 -36.07 -22.27
C ASP A 557 57.18 -37.18 -21.20
N ILE A 558 56.07 -37.35 -20.46
CA ILE A 558 55.95 -38.44 -19.48
C ILE A 558 56.01 -39.80 -20.22
N PRO A 559 56.92 -40.71 -19.82
CA PRO A 559 57.00 -42.06 -20.39
C PRO A 559 55.65 -42.78 -20.26
N GLY A 560 55.09 -43.24 -21.38
CA GLY A 560 53.81 -43.95 -21.43
C GLY A 560 52.62 -43.18 -21.99
N VAL A 561 52.76 -41.87 -22.26
CA VAL A 561 51.73 -41.09 -22.97
C VAL A 561 51.82 -41.36 -24.47
N SER A 562 50.84 -42.07 -25.02
CA SER A 562 50.76 -42.38 -26.46
C SER A 562 50.38 -41.14 -27.30
N GLU A 563 50.80 -41.12 -28.57
CA GLU A 563 50.43 -40.03 -29.50
C GLU A 563 48.90 -39.93 -29.69
N GLN A 564 48.19 -41.06 -29.64
CA GLN A 564 46.72 -41.08 -29.67
C GLN A 564 46.10 -40.36 -28.46
N GLN A 565 46.64 -40.55 -27.25
CA GLN A 565 46.18 -39.83 -26.06
C GLN A 565 46.43 -38.33 -26.17
N ARG A 566 47.55 -37.90 -26.76
CA ARG A 566 47.84 -36.48 -27.02
C ARG A 566 46.86 -35.88 -28.03
N ILE A 567 46.54 -36.60 -29.11
CA ILE A 567 45.54 -36.17 -30.10
C ILE A 567 44.16 -36.06 -29.45
N ALA A 568 43.76 -37.07 -28.65
CA ALA A 568 42.50 -37.07 -27.92
C ALA A 568 42.42 -35.90 -26.94
N ALA A 569 43.48 -35.66 -26.14
CA ALA A 569 43.53 -34.54 -25.20
C ALA A 569 43.50 -33.17 -25.91
N LYS A 570 44.17 -33.03 -27.06
CA LYS A 570 44.09 -31.81 -27.89
C LYS A 570 42.69 -31.60 -28.46
N ALA A 571 41.97 -32.67 -28.76
CA ALA A 571 40.61 -32.64 -29.30
C ALA A 571 39.53 -32.46 -28.22
N ALA A 572 39.83 -32.83 -26.97
CA ALA A 572 38.93 -32.72 -25.84
C ALA A 572 38.43 -31.29 -25.66
N VAL A 573 37.18 -31.19 -25.22
CA VAL A 573 36.42 -29.96 -25.22
C VAL A 573 36.49 -29.27 -23.85
N HIS A 574 36.74 -27.96 -23.85
CA HIS A 574 36.67 -27.16 -22.64
C HIS A 574 35.23 -27.14 -22.10
N PRO A 575 35.00 -27.42 -20.80
CA PRO A 575 33.66 -27.60 -20.23
C PRO A 575 32.77 -26.35 -20.29
N TYR A 576 33.36 -25.15 -20.23
CA TYR A 576 32.62 -23.88 -20.21
C TYR A 576 32.89 -22.90 -21.36
N TRP A 577 33.98 -23.05 -22.13
CA TRP A 577 34.43 -22.01 -23.06
C TRP A 577 33.96 -22.33 -24.48
N VAL A 578 33.32 -21.34 -25.10
CA VAL A 578 32.88 -21.38 -26.49
C VAL A 578 33.56 -20.24 -27.23
N LYS A 579 34.07 -20.51 -28.44
CA LYS A 579 34.82 -19.52 -29.22
C LYS A 579 33.88 -18.41 -29.70
N LYS A 580 34.17 -17.14 -29.37
CA LYS A 580 33.43 -16.00 -29.95
C LYS A 580 33.93 -15.73 -31.38
N GLN A 581 33.02 -15.65 -32.35
CA GLN A 581 33.34 -15.58 -33.78
C GLN A 581 33.84 -14.20 -34.27
N HIS A 582 33.75 -13.12 -33.47
CA HIS A 582 33.93 -11.75 -33.97
C HIS A 582 34.94 -10.85 -33.23
N GLN A 583 35.98 -11.38 -32.58
CA GLN A 583 37.12 -10.54 -32.17
C GLN A 583 38.46 -11.15 -32.62
N PRO A 584 39.21 -10.51 -33.53
CA PRO A 584 40.40 -11.09 -34.17
C PRO A 584 41.63 -11.23 -33.25
N HIS A 585 41.58 -10.84 -31.97
CA HIS A 585 42.76 -10.91 -31.09
C HIS A 585 42.47 -11.55 -29.72
N GLY A 586 42.83 -12.84 -29.62
CA GLY A 586 43.08 -13.57 -28.37
C GLY A 586 41.92 -14.44 -27.86
N VAL A 587 42.25 -15.69 -27.47
CA VAL A 587 41.37 -16.53 -26.64
C VAL A 587 41.25 -15.86 -25.26
N ARG A 588 40.28 -14.97 -25.08
CA ARG A 588 40.03 -14.31 -23.79
C ARG A 588 39.05 -15.13 -22.96
N ALA A 589 39.35 -15.28 -21.66
CA ALA A 589 38.42 -15.84 -20.68
C ALA A 589 37.17 -14.96 -20.60
N VAL A 590 36.10 -15.32 -21.30
CA VAL A 590 34.84 -14.57 -21.24
C VAL A 590 34.05 -15.09 -20.05
N ARG A 591 33.75 -14.20 -19.09
CA ARG A 591 32.88 -14.51 -17.95
C ARG A 591 31.55 -15.11 -18.46
N PRO A 592 31.09 -16.26 -17.94
CA PRO A 592 29.86 -16.94 -18.41
C PRO A 592 28.59 -16.08 -18.36
N THR A 593 28.66 -14.91 -17.72
CA THR A 593 27.58 -13.92 -17.65
C THR A 593 27.26 -13.23 -18.97
N GLN A 594 28.11 -13.32 -20.00
CA GLN A 594 27.90 -12.71 -21.31
C GLN A 594 27.18 -13.61 -22.33
N PHE A 595 26.78 -14.83 -21.96
CA PHE A 595 25.97 -15.68 -22.83
C PHE A 595 24.48 -15.32 -22.73
N ARG A 596 24.05 -14.32 -23.50
CA ARG A 596 22.65 -14.20 -23.94
C ARG A 596 22.64 -14.39 -25.46
N SER A 597 22.04 -15.49 -25.90
CA SER A 597 21.58 -15.78 -27.26
C SER A 597 22.56 -15.55 -28.42
N GLN A 598 23.21 -16.62 -28.91
CA GLN A 598 23.14 -17.09 -30.31
C GLN A 598 23.93 -18.42 -30.44
N PRO A 599 23.50 -19.37 -31.31
CA PRO A 599 24.15 -20.65 -31.51
C PRO A 599 25.21 -20.56 -32.62
N THR A 600 26.48 -20.48 -32.26
CA THR A 600 27.55 -21.13 -33.04
C THR A 600 28.49 -21.84 -32.07
N ALA A 601 28.22 -23.14 -31.91
CA ALA A 601 28.84 -24.04 -30.94
C ALA A 601 30.14 -24.62 -31.49
N HIS A 602 31.20 -23.82 -31.56
CA HIS A 602 32.54 -24.38 -31.61
C HIS A 602 33.12 -24.31 -30.20
N PRO A 603 32.98 -25.39 -29.42
CA PRO A 603 33.50 -25.38 -28.08
C PRO A 603 35.03 -25.39 -28.16
N VAL A 604 35.66 -24.61 -27.28
CA VAL A 604 37.12 -24.42 -27.33
C VAL A 604 37.77 -25.75 -27.00
N ARG A 605 38.66 -26.25 -27.85
CA ARG A 605 39.39 -27.48 -27.55
C ARG A 605 40.52 -27.18 -26.57
N LEU A 606 40.84 -28.10 -25.67
CA LEU A 606 41.89 -27.90 -24.65
C LEU A 606 43.25 -27.60 -25.30
N GLY A 607 43.54 -28.16 -26.47
CA GLY A 607 44.76 -27.86 -27.24
C GLY A 607 44.86 -26.43 -27.78
N GLN A 608 43.76 -25.66 -27.81
CA GLN A 608 43.74 -24.25 -28.25
C GLN A 608 44.04 -23.27 -27.11
N LEU A 609 44.13 -23.75 -25.87
CA LEU A 609 44.39 -22.95 -24.68
C LEU A 609 45.90 -22.69 -24.51
N SER A 610 46.25 -21.48 -24.08
CA SER A 610 47.63 -21.19 -23.70
C SER A 610 48.05 -22.02 -22.48
N ALA A 611 49.37 -22.19 -22.25
CA ALA A 611 49.86 -22.94 -21.09
C ALA A 611 49.35 -22.37 -19.76
N SER A 612 49.33 -21.04 -19.62
CA SER A 612 48.78 -20.36 -18.44
C SER A 612 47.27 -20.63 -18.26
N GLN A 613 46.49 -20.66 -19.35
CA GLN A 613 45.06 -20.97 -19.29
C GLN A 613 44.80 -22.44 -18.90
N ARG A 614 45.60 -23.38 -19.42
CA ARG A 614 45.53 -24.80 -19.04
C ARG A 614 45.84 -24.99 -17.57
N PHE A 615 46.88 -24.31 -17.08
CA PHE A 615 47.24 -24.34 -15.66
C PHE A 615 46.12 -23.80 -14.75
N GLN A 616 45.52 -22.65 -15.11
CA GLN A 616 44.38 -22.10 -14.37
C GLN A 616 43.17 -23.04 -14.39
N LEU A 617 42.85 -23.62 -15.56
CA LEU A 617 41.76 -24.59 -15.68
C LEU A 617 42.03 -25.84 -14.84
N ARG A 618 43.27 -26.33 -14.82
CA ARG A 618 43.67 -27.48 -13.99
C ARG A 618 43.48 -27.19 -12.50
N GLN A 619 43.89 -26.01 -12.03
CA GLN A 619 43.65 -25.59 -10.65
C GLN A 619 42.15 -25.55 -10.33
N GLN A 620 41.34 -24.99 -11.23
CA GLN A 620 39.88 -24.97 -11.08
C GLN A 620 39.27 -26.38 -11.04
N MET A 621 39.72 -27.28 -11.91
CA MET A 621 39.21 -28.66 -11.93
C MET A 621 39.62 -29.43 -10.65
N ARG A 622 40.83 -29.23 -10.14
CA ARG A 622 41.27 -29.82 -8.85
C ARG A 622 40.46 -29.27 -7.67
N GLU A 623 40.17 -27.97 -7.67
CA GLU A 623 39.27 -27.35 -6.70
C GLU A 623 37.87 -27.99 -6.79
N LEU A 624 37.30 -28.13 -8.00
CA LEU A 624 36.00 -28.79 -8.16
C LEU A 624 36.01 -30.26 -7.75
N GLN A 625 37.10 -30.98 -8.00
CA GLN A 625 37.26 -32.38 -7.58
C GLN A 625 37.29 -32.49 -6.05
N ALA A 626 38.00 -31.59 -5.37
CA ALA A 626 38.06 -31.56 -3.90
C ALA A 626 36.69 -31.32 -3.26
N PHE A 627 35.85 -30.49 -3.88
CA PHE A 627 34.50 -30.18 -3.37
C PHE A 627 33.38 -31.05 -3.94
N ALA A 628 33.70 -32.05 -4.78
CA ALA A 628 32.71 -32.93 -5.41
C ALA A 628 31.71 -33.59 -4.43
N PRO A 629 32.11 -34.04 -3.21
CA PRO A 629 31.17 -34.61 -2.25
C PRO A 629 30.08 -33.64 -1.79
N GLU A 630 30.36 -32.34 -1.81
CA GLU A 630 29.41 -31.30 -1.40
C GLU A 630 28.49 -30.83 -2.54
N PHE A 631 28.78 -31.23 -3.79
CA PHE A 631 28.07 -30.71 -4.95
C PHE A 631 26.61 -31.09 -4.99
N GLU A 632 26.22 -32.30 -4.59
CA GLU A 632 24.79 -32.63 -4.57
C GLU A 632 24.03 -31.76 -3.57
N ARG A 633 24.57 -31.58 -2.35
CA ARG A 633 24.00 -30.68 -1.34
C ARG A 633 23.89 -29.23 -1.83
N ILE A 634 24.95 -28.71 -2.45
CA ILE A 634 24.96 -27.34 -2.98
C ILE A 634 24.02 -27.22 -4.19
N ARG A 635 23.89 -28.25 -5.02
CA ARG A 635 23.00 -28.26 -6.18
C ARG A 635 21.54 -28.26 -5.75
N GLU A 636 21.19 -29.06 -4.74
CA GLU A 636 19.87 -29.03 -4.10
C GLU A 636 19.56 -27.63 -3.52
N ALA A 637 20.51 -27.03 -2.79
CA ALA A 637 20.36 -25.68 -2.26
C ALA A 637 20.20 -24.63 -3.38
N ILE A 638 20.99 -24.72 -4.45
CA ILE A 638 20.86 -23.83 -5.61
C ILE A 638 19.50 -24.00 -6.28
N ASP A 639 19.02 -25.23 -6.48
CA ASP A 639 17.76 -25.49 -7.14
C ASP A 639 16.58 -24.97 -6.34
N LEU A 640 16.60 -25.18 -5.02
CA LEU A 640 15.62 -24.60 -4.12
C LEU A 640 15.70 -23.06 -4.12
N PHE A 641 16.88 -22.46 -4.09
CA PHE A 641 17.04 -21.00 -4.13
C PHE A 641 16.59 -20.37 -5.46
N LEU A 642 16.81 -21.09 -6.58
CA LEU A 642 16.41 -20.68 -7.92
C LEU A 642 14.92 -20.82 -8.17
N SER A 643 14.24 -21.69 -7.42
CA SER A 643 12.78 -21.76 -7.40
C SER A 643 12.17 -20.40 -7.03
N PRO A 644 10.88 -20.15 -7.36
CA PRO A 644 10.18 -18.98 -6.84
C PRO A 644 10.30 -18.97 -5.32
N ALA A 645 10.59 -17.82 -4.71
CA ALA A 645 10.55 -17.76 -3.25
C ALA A 645 9.09 -18.00 -2.80
N PRO A 646 8.85 -18.71 -1.68
CA PRO A 646 7.52 -18.78 -1.12
C PRO A 646 6.99 -17.36 -0.87
N PRO A 647 5.68 -17.12 -1.02
CA PRO A 647 5.11 -15.79 -0.82
C PRO A 647 5.36 -15.32 0.61
N ASP A 648 5.85 -14.09 0.74
CA ASP A 648 6.01 -13.43 2.05
C ASP A 648 4.63 -13.40 2.75
N PHE A 649 4.57 -13.90 4.00
CA PHE A 649 3.40 -13.70 4.86
C PHE A 649 3.13 -12.21 5.00
N PRO A 650 1.87 -11.76 5.05
CA PRO A 650 1.55 -10.36 5.26
C PRO A 650 2.14 -9.91 6.60
N SER A 651 3.28 -9.23 6.54
CA SER A 651 3.93 -8.55 7.65
C SER A 651 4.20 -7.13 7.18
N LEU A 652 3.70 -6.14 7.91
CA LEU A 652 4.06 -4.74 7.68
C LEU A 652 5.22 -4.39 8.60
N ASP A 653 6.22 -3.69 8.06
CA ASP A 653 7.31 -3.14 8.86
C ASP A 653 6.74 -2.04 9.76
N THR A 654 7.10 -2.07 11.05
CA THR A 654 6.71 -1.05 12.01
C THR A 654 7.36 0.28 11.62
N VAL A 655 6.55 1.32 11.41
CA VAL A 655 7.07 2.68 11.22
C VAL A 655 7.55 3.17 12.59
N MET A 656 8.86 3.13 12.79
CA MET A 656 9.53 3.70 13.97
C MET A 656 9.57 5.22 13.81
N MET A 657 8.91 5.96 14.71
CA MET A 657 9.19 7.38 14.89
C MET A 657 10.41 7.56 15.77
N THR A 658 11.27 8.49 15.40
CA THR A 658 12.26 9.04 16.33
C THR A 658 11.56 9.83 17.43
N ALA A 659 12.20 9.94 18.61
CA ALA A 659 11.68 10.75 19.71
C ALA A 659 11.50 12.23 19.29
N ASP A 660 12.33 12.71 18.36
CA ASP A 660 12.24 14.06 17.79
C ASP A 660 11.04 14.21 16.85
N GLU A 661 10.74 13.23 15.99
CA GLU A 661 9.52 13.23 15.17
C GLU A 661 8.26 13.14 16.05
N ALA A 662 8.32 12.38 17.14
CA ALA A 662 7.25 12.31 18.15
C ALA A 662 7.14 13.62 18.96
N ALA A 663 8.24 14.37 19.09
CA ALA A 663 8.26 15.65 19.77
C ALA A 663 7.80 16.84 18.92
N GLN A 664 7.92 16.71 17.59
CA GLN A 664 7.42 17.67 16.60
C GLN A 664 5.92 17.52 16.30
N LEU A 665 5.24 16.60 16.96
CA LEU A 665 3.79 16.46 16.90
C LEU A 665 3.13 17.74 17.46
N PRO A 666 2.07 18.25 16.81
CA PRO A 666 1.29 19.37 17.35
C PRO A 666 0.85 19.06 18.79
N LEU A 667 0.80 20.07 19.67
CA LEU A 667 0.40 19.90 21.08
C LEU A 667 -0.95 19.18 21.23
N GLU A 668 -1.82 19.25 20.20
CA GLU A 668 -3.11 18.54 20.12
C GLU A 668 -3.01 17.00 20.01
N VAL A 669 -1.80 16.44 19.96
CA VAL A 669 -1.50 14.99 20.00
C VAL A 669 -0.91 14.58 21.36
N ARG A 670 -0.63 15.55 22.24
CA ARG A 670 -0.14 15.33 23.60
C ARG A 670 -1.26 15.36 24.65
N ASP A 671 -2.49 15.78 24.29
CA ASP A 671 -3.72 15.68 25.09
C ASP A 671 -4.95 15.31 24.24
N SER A 672 -5.98 14.70 24.84
CA SER A 672 -7.10 14.01 24.16
C SER A 672 -8.32 14.88 23.74
N VAL A 673 -8.95 14.49 22.61
CA VAL A 673 -10.41 14.30 22.36
C VAL A 673 -11.45 15.09 23.20
N ASP A 674 -12.15 16.05 22.58
CA ASP A 674 -13.44 16.64 23.04
C ASP A 674 -14.59 16.46 22.02
N GLN A 675 -14.56 15.45 21.14
CA GLN A 675 -15.47 15.38 19.97
C GLN A 675 -16.90 14.84 20.23
N TYR A 676 -17.53 15.11 21.37
CA TYR A 676 -18.69 14.33 21.88
C TYR A 676 -20.07 15.05 21.85
N GLU A 677 -20.14 16.37 22.08
CA GLU A 677 -21.40 17.04 22.50
C GLU A 677 -22.58 17.18 21.50
N PRO A 678 -22.39 17.41 20.18
CA PRO A 678 -23.54 17.59 19.26
C PRO A 678 -24.13 16.27 18.76
N ARG A 679 -23.28 15.24 18.70
CA ARG A 679 -23.68 13.83 18.52
C ARG A 679 -24.49 13.34 19.73
N LEU A 680 -24.12 13.84 20.91
CA LEU A 680 -24.88 13.75 22.15
C LEU A 680 -26.20 14.58 22.10
N THR A 681 -26.32 15.66 21.31
CA THR A 681 -27.56 16.46 21.22
C THR A 681 -28.67 15.78 20.38
N ALA A 682 -28.34 15.12 19.27
CA ALA A 682 -29.31 14.33 18.48
C ALA A 682 -29.85 13.10 19.26
N TYR A 683 -29.01 12.55 20.14
CA TYR A 683 -29.38 11.53 21.12
C TYR A 683 -30.33 12.08 22.20
N HIS A 684 -30.13 13.32 22.64
CA HIS A 684 -31.01 13.99 23.61
C HIS A 684 -32.38 14.39 23.04
N GLN A 685 -32.53 14.71 21.75
CA GLN A 685 -33.84 15.00 21.15
C GLN A 685 -34.72 13.75 20.98
N SER A 686 -34.16 12.56 20.74
CA SER A 686 -34.90 11.29 20.79
C SER A 686 -35.38 10.94 22.20
N LEU A 687 -34.63 11.39 23.21
CA LEU A 687 -34.92 11.23 24.63
C LEU A 687 -36.02 12.19 25.12
N ASP A 688 -36.08 13.43 24.60
CA ASP A 688 -37.14 14.40 24.91
C ASP A 688 -38.50 14.05 24.28
N LEU A 689 -38.52 13.41 23.09
CA LEU A 689 -39.75 12.90 22.45
C LEU A 689 -40.39 11.70 23.19
N LEU A 690 -39.59 10.87 23.86
CA LEU A 690 -40.03 9.80 24.77
C LEU A 690 -40.58 10.35 26.09
N ARG A 691 -40.08 11.52 26.55
CA ARG A 691 -40.54 12.21 27.77
C ARG A 691 -41.85 12.99 27.59
N THR A 692 -42.16 13.50 26.39
CA THR A 692 -43.41 14.23 26.10
C THR A 692 -44.58 13.35 25.63
N PHE A 693 -44.41 12.02 25.56
CA PHE A 693 -45.46 11.08 25.13
C PHE A 693 -46.47 10.81 26.27
N TRP A 694 -47.46 11.70 26.44
CA TRP A 694 -48.65 11.45 27.25
C TRP A 694 -49.88 11.51 26.34
N PRO A 695 -50.52 10.38 26.01
CA PRO A 695 -51.86 10.43 25.45
C PRO A 695 -52.76 10.92 26.57
N ARG A 696 -53.24 12.17 26.51
CA ARG A 696 -54.29 12.62 27.43
C ARG A 696 -55.49 11.69 27.26
N ARG A 697 -55.74 10.82 28.24
CA ARG A 697 -56.97 10.04 28.32
C ARG A 697 -58.13 11.03 28.40
N GLY A 698 -58.96 11.08 27.34
CA GLY A 698 -60.22 11.83 27.34
C GLY A 698 -60.36 13.02 26.38
N SER A 699 -59.75 13.03 25.18
CA SER A 699 -60.30 13.84 24.07
C SER A 699 -61.29 13.00 23.23
N PRO A 700 -62.42 13.57 22.75
CA PRO A 700 -63.51 12.79 22.12
C PRO A 700 -63.20 12.19 20.74
N SER A 701 -61.98 12.37 20.22
CA SER A 701 -61.56 11.91 18.89
C SER A 701 -60.33 11.00 18.88
N GLY A 702 -59.84 10.57 20.05
CA GLY A 702 -58.63 9.74 20.17
C GLY A 702 -58.88 8.33 20.72
N ASN A 703 -59.58 7.47 19.99
CA ASN A 703 -59.71 6.04 20.33
C ASN A 703 -58.48 5.25 19.85
N TYR A 704 -57.38 5.33 20.59
CA TYR A 704 -56.30 4.36 20.45
C TYR A 704 -56.61 3.14 21.32
N THR A 705 -56.64 1.94 20.72
CA THR A 705 -56.61 0.68 21.47
C THR A 705 -55.27 0.55 22.18
N ALA A 706 -55.19 -0.24 23.25
CA ALA A 706 -53.92 -0.48 23.96
C ALA A 706 -52.79 -0.95 23.03
N GLU A 707 -53.14 -1.69 21.97
CA GLU A 707 -52.22 -2.18 20.93
C GLU A 707 -51.67 -1.05 20.04
N LYS A 708 -52.48 -0.06 19.63
CA LYS A 708 -51.98 1.07 18.83
C LYS A 708 -51.07 2.03 19.61
N LEU A 709 -51.26 2.10 20.94
CA LEU A 709 -50.36 2.86 21.82
C LEU A 709 -49.01 2.16 21.95
N TYR A 710 -49.03 0.83 22.05
CA TYR A 710 -47.82 0.01 22.05
C TYR A 710 -47.03 0.12 20.73
N ASP A 711 -47.72 0.17 19.58
CA ASP A 711 -47.08 0.36 18.27
C ASP A 711 -46.37 1.73 18.11
N LEU A 712 -46.97 2.80 18.64
CA LEU A 712 -46.39 4.15 18.62
C LEU A 712 -45.19 4.30 19.58
N GLU A 713 -45.23 3.63 20.73
CA GLU A 713 -44.08 3.55 21.66
C GLU A 713 -42.91 2.81 21.00
N THR A 714 -43.20 1.72 20.29
CA THR A 714 -42.19 0.90 19.59
C THR A 714 -41.53 1.65 18.43
N LEU A 715 -42.28 2.48 17.69
CA LEU A 715 -41.78 3.30 16.58
C LEU A 715 -40.86 4.45 17.05
N ARG A 716 -41.05 4.96 18.27
CA ARG A 716 -40.16 5.95 18.91
C ARG A 716 -38.88 5.32 19.48
N ALA A 717 -38.96 4.10 19.99
CA ALA A 717 -37.78 3.33 20.36
C ALA A 717 -36.86 3.05 19.16
N GLN A 718 -37.41 2.87 17.95
CA GLN A 718 -36.64 2.73 16.70
C GLN A 718 -35.96 4.02 16.21
N GLN A 719 -36.58 5.21 16.36
CA GLN A 719 -35.93 6.49 16.01
C GLN A 719 -34.78 6.86 16.95
N PHE A 720 -34.88 6.46 18.22
CA PHE A 720 -33.75 6.52 19.15
C PHE A 720 -32.57 5.67 18.66
N ALA A 721 -32.84 4.47 18.13
CA ALA A 721 -31.81 3.65 17.49
C ALA A 721 -31.26 4.26 16.18
N GLN A 722 -32.05 5.07 15.45
CA GLN A 722 -31.65 5.73 14.20
C GLN A 722 -30.74 6.97 14.41
N HIS A 723 -30.93 7.78 15.46
CA HIS A 723 -29.96 8.83 15.84
C HIS A 723 -28.68 8.26 16.50
N ALA A 724 -28.81 7.09 17.14
CA ALA A 724 -27.65 6.31 17.55
C ALA A 724 -26.86 5.78 16.33
N ALA A 725 -27.55 5.50 15.22
CA ALA A 725 -26.92 5.19 13.94
C ALA A 725 -26.29 6.44 13.29
N GLU A 726 -26.98 7.58 13.11
CA GLU A 726 -26.51 8.85 12.47
C GLU A 726 -25.26 9.54 13.06
N LEU A 727 -24.70 9.03 14.17
CA LEU A 727 -23.27 9.22 14.44
C LEU A 727 -22.36 8.64 13.33
N GLN A 728 -22.91 7.75 12.49
CA GLN A 728 -22.35 7.02 11.35
C GLN A 728 -23.44 6.95 10.25
N GLU A 729 -23.24 7.41 9.01
CA GLU A 729 -22.90 6.58 7.84
C GLU A 729 -23.31 7.37 6.57
N ARG A 730 -22.47 7.54 5.52
CA ARG A 730 -22.11 6.65 4.38
C ARG A 730 -23.15 6.50 3.25
N GLN A 731 -22.88 7.16 2.12
CA GLN A 731 -22.72 6.60 0.75
C GLN A 731 -21.64 7.47 0.05
N LEU A 732 -20.39 7.07 -0.21
CA LEU A 732 -19.85 6.07 -1.17
C LEU A 732 -20.02 6.55 -2.63
N GLN A 733 -18.98 6.73 -3.47
CA GLN A 733 -17.74 5.95 -3.71
C GLN A 733 -16.65 6.79 -4.45
N PRO A 734 -15.51 6.24 -4.90
CA PRO A 734 -14.49 5.42 -4.22
C PRO A 734 -13.07 6.02 -4.42
N ILE A 735 -12.17 5.93 -3.45
CA ILE A 735 -10.74 5.83 -3.77
C ILE A 735 -10.36 4.36 -3.65
N ARG A 736 -10.72 3.62 -4.70
CA ARG A 736 -9.87 2.54 -5.19
C ARG A 736 -8.89 3.20 -6.15
N PHE A 737 -7.63 3.31 -5.76
CA PHE A 737 -6.53 3.41 -6.72
C PHE A 737 -5.62 2.20 -6.54
N GLN A 738 -5.46 1.49 -7.65
CA GLN A 738 -5.00 0.13 -7.73
C GLN A 738 -3.56 -0.09 -7.35
N ARG A 739 -3.32 -1.31 -6.88
CA ARG A 739 -1.99 -1.91 -6.84
C ARG A 739 -1.45 -2.31 -8.22
N THR A 740 -2.20 -2.17 -9.33
CA THR A 740 -1.67 -1.92 -10.70
C THR A 740 -2.66 -1.80 -11.89
N MET A 741 -3.95 -2.15 -11.88
CA MET A 741 -4.82 -2.00 -13.09
C MET A 741 -6.33 -1.87 -12.83
N ASN A 742 -7.03 -1.04 -13.61
CA ASN A 742 -8.46 -0.72 -13.48
C ASN A 742 -9.38 -1.75 -14.14
N SER A 743 -10.47 -2.11 -13.45
CA SER A 743 -11.50 -3.07 -13.92
C SER A 743 -12.52 -2.43 -14.89
N GLN A 744 -12.20 -1.26 -15.45
CA GLN A 744 -12.99 -0.56 -16.47
C GLN A 744 -12.32 -0.58 -17.86
N TYR A 745 -11.17 -1.25 -18.01
CA TYR A 745 -10.52 -1.37 -19.30
C TYR A 745 -11.11 -2.53 -20.09
N SER A 746 -11.71 -2.22 -21.25
CA SER A 746 -11.96 -3.21 -22.29
C SER A 746 -10.63 -3.82 -22.73
N PRO A 747 -10.55 -5.14 -22.96
CA PRO A 747 -9.38 -5.80 -23.58
C PRO A 747 -8.93 -5.21 -24.92
N ALA A 748 -9.70 -4.28 -25.50
CA ALA A 748 -9.47 -3.64 -26.79
C ALA A 748 -8.39 -2.54 -26.81
N SER A 749 -7.76 -2.17 -25.69
CA SER A 749 -6.89 -0.98 -25.57
C SER A 749 -5.43 -1.30 -25.20
N PHE A 750 -4.76 -2.20 -25.92
CA PHE A 750 -3.34 -2.49 -25.71
C PHE A 750 -2.51 -2.26 -26.97
N THR A 751 -1.25 -1.87 -26.78
CA THR A 751 -0.24 -1.80 -27.85
C THR A 751 0.91 -2.75 -27.52
N LEU A 752 1.33 -3.55 -28.49
CA LEU A 752 2.40 -4.52 -28.39
C LEU A 752 3.67 -3.89 -28.98
N VAL A 753 4.82 -4.06 -28.32
CA VAL A 753 6.11 -3.60 -28.85
C VAL A 753 7.02 -4.81 -29.02
N TRP A 754 7.54 -5.00 -30.23
CA TRP A 754 8.40 -6.12 -30.59
C TRP A 754 9.86 -5.65 -30.66
N ARG A 755 10.73 -6.37 -29.95
CA ARG A 755 12.18 -6.13 -29.96
C ARG A 755 12.86 -7.18 -30.85
N GLY A 756 13.26 -6.78 -32.06
CA GLY A 756 14.11 -7.59 -32.92
C GLY A 756 15.60 -7.49 -32.55
N PRO A 757 16.43 -8.52 -32.79
CA PRO A 757 17.88 -8.41 -32.75
C PRO A 757 18.43 -7.84 -34.08
N GLU A 758 19.34 -6.87 -34.02
CA GLU A 758 20.00 -6.30 -35.19
C GLU A 758 21.04 -7.25 -35.82
N ALA A 759 21.08 -7.22 -37.15
CA ALA A 759 22.17 -7.74 -37.95
C ALA A 759 23.14 -6.58 -38.30
N GLY A 760 24.18 -6.39 -37.48
CA GLY A 760 25.43 -5.73 -37.88
C GLY A 760 25.59 -4.22 -37.57
N GLY A 761 26.56 -3.92 -36.69
CA GLY A 761 27.51 -2.80 -36.76
C GLY A 761 27.00 -1.35 -36.65
N ASP A 762 27.12 -0.77 -35.45
CA ASP A 762 27.17 0.67 -35.13
C ASP A 762 26.12 1.61 -35.76
N ALA A 763 24.85 1.52 -35.33
CA ALA A 763 23.90 2.64 -35.28
C ALA A 763 22.71 2.32 -34.35
N GLN A 764 22.02 3.36 -33.88
CA GLN A 764 20.84 3.39 -32.99
C GLN A 764 19.87 2.19 -32.99
N GLU A 765 19.51 1.73 -31.78
CA GLU A 765 18.52 0.69 -31.50
C GLU A 765 17.17 0.95 -32.20
N SER A 766 16.79 0.07 -33.13
CA SER A 766 15.46 0.10 -33.77
C SER A 766 14.50 -0.95 -33.19
N VAL A 767 13.28 -0.51 -32.84
CA VAL A 767 12.23 -1.32 -32.21
C VAL A 767 10.97 -1.18 -33.06
N LEU A 768 10.36 -2.30 -33.46
CA LEU A 768 9.19 -2.29 -34.34
C LEU A 768 7.90 -2.37 -33.51
N LEU A 769 6.99 -1.42 -33.72
CA LEU A 769 5.71 -1.38 -33.01
C LEU A 769 4.70 -2.32 -33.65
N ALA A 770 3.97 -3.05 -32.81
CA ALA A 770 2.88 -3.93 -33.23
C ALA A 770 1.57 -3.55 -32.52
N CYS A 771 0.73 -2.74 -33.18
CA CYS A 771 -0.56 -2.36 -32.64
C CYS A 771 -1.58 -3.50 -32.77
N ALA A 772 -1.64 -4.40 -31.77
CA ALA A 772 -2.75 -5.33 -31.61
C ALA A 772 -3.97 -4.62 -31.01
N LEU A 773 -4.67 -3.81 -31.81
CA LEU A 773 -6.03 -3.39 -31.45
C LEU A 773 -6.99 -4.54 -31.77
N ALA A 774 -7.53 -5.19 -30.75
CA ALA A 774 -8.60 -6.18 -30.89
C ALA A 774 -9.87 -5.47 -31.37
N GLY A 775 -10.10 -5.47 -32.68
CA GLY A 775 -11.33 -5.03 -33.35
C GLY A 775 -12.16 -6.22 -33.85
N GLU A 776 -13.17 -5.93 -34.68
CA GLU A 776 -14.17 -6.85 -35.26
C GLU A 776 -13.62 -8.11 -35.95
N GLU A 777 -12.32 -8.15 -36.25
CA GLU A 777 -11.61 -9.28 -36.87
C GLU A 777 -11.17 -10.38 -35.88
N ALA A 778 -11.40 -10.21 -34.56
CA ALA A 778 -11.04 -11.21 -33.54
C ALA A 778 -11.65 -12.62 -33.78
N PRO A 779 -12.91 -12.76 -34.28
CA PRO A 779 -13.48 -14.07 -34.62
C PRO A 779 -12.76 -14.73 -35.80
N GLU A 780 -12.35 -13.94 -36.79
CA GLU A 780 -11.66 -14.42 -37.99
C GLU A 780 -10.23 -14.90 -37.65
N ARG A 781 -9.56 -14.25 -36.70
CA ARG A 781 -8.27 -14.70 -36.15
C ARG A 781 -8.39 -15.94 -35.27
N ALA A 782 -9.49 -16.08 -34.51
CA ALA A 782 -9.77 -17.31 -33.77
C ALA A 782 -10.03 -18.49 -34.72
N LEU A 783 -10.72 -18.24 -35.84
CA LEU A 783 -10.94 -19.22 -36.92
C LEU A 783 -9.65 -19.59 -37.65
N LEU A 784 -8.77 -18.62 -37.95
CA LEU A 784 -7.46 -18.88 -38.57
C LEU A 784 -6.49 -19.57 -37.60
N ALA A 785 -6.51 -19.26 -36.31
CA ALA A 785 -5.74 -19.98 -35.29
C ALA A 785 -6.27 -21.41 -35.09
N GLN A 786 -7.59 -21.63 -35.17
CA GLN A 786 -8.17 -22.98 -35.17
C GLN A 786 -7.80 -23.76 -36.44
N ARG A 787 -7.85 -23.15 -37.63
CA ARG A 787 -7.42 -23.78 -38.89
C ARG A 787 -5.92 -24.05 -38.92
N GLY A 788 -5.11 -23.13 -38.42
CA GLY A 788 -3.68 -23.29 -38.20
C GLY A 788 -3.40 -24.46 -37.27
N SER A 789 -4.08 -24.55 -36.12
CA SER A 789 -3.89 -25.66 -35.17
C SER A 789 -4.31 -27.04 -35.71
N GLN A 790 -5.21 -27.10 -36.70
CA GLN A 790 -5.59 -28.35 -37.36
C GLN A 790 -4.62 -28.75 -38.49
N ALA A 791 -4.03 -27.79 -39.20
CA ALA A 791 -2.95 -28.03 -40.15
C ALA A 791 -1.60 -28.32 -39.45
N GLU A 792 -1.34 -27.68 -38.30
CA GLU A 792 -0.15 -27.85 -37.43
C GLU A 792 -0.09 -29.22 -36.73
N GLN A 793 -1.19 -29.99 -36.69
CA GLN A 793 -1.13 -31.40 -36.26
C GLN A 793 -0.57 -32.33 -37.34
N GLN A 794 -0.47 -31.88 -38.60
CA GLN A 794 0.03 -32.69 -39.72
C GLN A 794 1.43 -32.29 -40.21
N GLU A 795 1.92 -31.08 -39.93
CA GLU A 795 3.28 -30.66 -40.31
C GLU A 795 4.10 -30.20 -39.09
N GLU A 796 5.33 -30.72 -39.00
CA GLU A 796 6.23 -30.62 -37.86
C GLU A 796 6.54 -29.16 -37.41
N GLY A 797 5.90 -28.73 -36.33
CA GLY A 797 6.55 -27.93 -35.28
C GLY A 797 6.75 -26.41 -35.49
N VAL A 798 6.17 -25.78 -36.51
CA VAL A 798 6.26 -24.32 -36.69
C VAL A 798 4.95 -23.65 -36.26
N VAL A 799 4.93 -23.09 -35.04
CA VAL A 799 3.81 -22.25 -34.55
C VAL A 799 3.79 -20.95 -35.34
N GLN A 800 2.80 -20.77 -36.22
CA GLN A 800 2.64 -19.54 -37.00
C GLN A 800 1.89 -18.48 -36.19
N GLU A 801 2.52 -17.32 -35.95
CA GLU A 801 1.87 -16.19 -35.27
C GLU A 801 1.63 -15.04 -36.26
N PHE A 802 0.45 -14.43 -36.19
CA PHE A 802 0.05 -13.34 -37.07
C PHE A 802 0.16 -12.00 -36.34
N LEU A 803 0.98 -11.08 -36.87
CA LEU A 803 1.21 -9.75 -36.31
C LEU A 803 0.84 -8.67 -37.35
N ASN A 804 -0.07 -7.77 -36.97
CA ASN A 804 -0.63 -6.65 -37.74
C ASN A 804 -1.48 -6.95 -38.99
N TYR A 805 -1.49 -8.16 -39.57
CA TYR A 805 -2.41 -8.59 -40.64
C TYR A 805 -2.71 -10.11 -40.57
N PRO A 806 -3.97 -10.57 -40.74
CA PRO A 806 -4.31 -12.00 -40.73
C PRO A 806 -3.84 -12.78 -41.96
N GLY A 807 -3.39 -12.11 -43.03
CA GLY A 807 -2.97 -12.74 -44.30
C GLY A 807 -1.48 -13.11 -44.41
N HIS A 808 -0.63 -12.71 -43.45
CA HIS A 808 0.81 -12.99 -43.49
C HIS A 808 1.28 -13.58 -42.16
N ALA A 809 1.61 -14.88 -42.19
CA ALA A 809 2.16 -15.60 -41.06
C ALA A 809 3.63 -15.21 -40.84
N PHE A 810 4.02 -15.02 -39.58
CA PHE A 810 5.42 -14.80 -39.19
C PHE A 810 6.03 -16.11 -38.68
N SER A 811 7.21 -16.51 -39.17
CA SER A 811 7.93 -17.69 -38.66
C SER A 811 8.82 -17.34 -37.46
N ARG A 812 8.69 -18.10 -36.38
CA ARG A 812 9.44 -17.92 -35.12
C ARG A 812 10.82 -18.57 -35.20
N ASP A 813 11.81 -17.86 -35.71
CA ASP A 813 13.17 -18.43 -35.68
C ASP A 813 13.96 -18.13 -34.40
N ARG A 814 13.70 -17.05 -33.63
CA ARG A 814 14.36 -16.82 -32.31
C ARG A 814 13.51 -15.98 -31.34
N VAL A 815 13.58 -16.33 -30.05
CA VAL A 815 12.79 -15.80 -28.92
C VAL A 815 13.05 -14.29 -28.66
N PRO A 816 12.03 -13.41 -28.76
CA PRO A 816 12.11 -12.03 -28.29
C PRO A 816 11.33 -11.82 -26.97
N GLU A 817 11.77 -10.83 -26.17
CA GLU A 817 11.03 -10.34 -24.98
C GLU A 817 9.91 -9.38 -25.45
N MET A 818 8.65 -9.79 -25.31
CA MET A 818 7.48 -8.91 -25.52
C MET A 818 7.26 -8.02 -24.28
N LEU A 819 7.06 -6.72 -24.49
CA LEU A 819 6.70 -5.76 -23.44
C LEU A 819 5.28 -5.23 -23.70
N PHE A 820 4.43 -5.32 -22.67
CA PHE A 820 3.05 -4.83 -22.70
C PHE A 820 2.97 -3.46 -22.05
N PHE A 821 2.39 -2.47 -22.73
CA PHE A 821 2.15 -1.14 -22.18
C PHE A 821 0.65 -0.86 -22.02
N PRO A 822 0.19 -0.47 -20.82
CA PRO A 822 -1.12 0.15 -20.66
C PRO A 822 -1.01 1.60 -21.16
N ALA A 823 -1.87 2.00 -22.10
CA ALA A 823 -1.98 3.40 -22.53
C ALA A 823 -2.75 4.18 -21.45
N GLU A 824 -2.05 4.79 -20.49
CA GLU A 824 -2.68 5.67 -19.49
C GLU A 824 -2.59 7.16 -19.90
N TYR A 825 -3.70 7.87 -19.65
CA TYR A 825 -4.02 9.29 -19.90
C TYR A 825 -4.41 9.72 -21.31
N GLY A 826 -5.72 9.96 -21.51
CA GLY A 826 -6.24 10.54 -22.76
C GLY A 826 -6.81 9.51 -23.72
N HIS A 827 -7.61 8.57 -23.21
CA HIS A 827 -8.29 7.52 -24.00
C HIS A 827 -9.07 8.06 -25.23
N GLY A 828 -9.39 9.36 -25.27
CA GLY A 828 -9.82 10.04 -26.50
C GLY A 828 -8.66 10.42 -27.43
N TYR A 829 -7.74 11.25 -26.96
CA TYR A 829 -6.66 11.86 -27.76
C TYR A 829 -5.53 10.89 -28.14
N GLN A 830 -5.00 10.12 -27.19
CA GLN A 830 -3.94 9.14 -27.45
C GLN A 830 -4.45 7.96 -28.30
N ALA A 831 -5.70 7.53 -28.08
CA ALA A 831 -6.29 6.48 -28.92
C ALA A 831 -6.54 6.97 -30.35
N GLN A 832 -6.90 8.24 -30.56
CA GLN A 832 -6.97 8.85 -31.89
C GLN A 832 -5.59 8.92 -32.57
N ILE A 833 -4.55 9.35 -31.85
CA ILE A 833 -3.17 9.36 -32.38
C ILE A 833 -2.74 7.96 -32.78
N LEU A 834 -2.95 6.95 -31.91
CA LEU A 834 -2.59 5.57 -32.19
C LEU A 834 -3.43 4.95 -33.34
N ARG A 835 -4.71 5.31 -33.46
CA ARG A 835 -5.55 4.96 -34.63
C ARG A 835 -5.03 5.61 -35.90
N GLY A 836 -4.69 6.89 -35.88
CA GLY A 836 -4.12 7.60 -37.03
C GLY A 836 -2.73 7.08 -37.44
N VAL A 837 -1.90 6.66 -36.47
CA VAL A 837 -0.64 5.94 -36.76
C VAL A 837 -0.94 4.58 -37.40
N ARG A 838 -1.93 3.82 -36.89
CA ARG A 838 -2.34 2.54 -37.48
C ARG A 838 -2.88 2.70 -38.90
N GLU A 839 -3.73 3.69 -39.15
CA GLU A 839 -4.25 3.97 -40.49
C GLU A 839 -3.13 4.38 -41.45
N ARG A 840 -2.20 5.23 -41.01
CA ARG A 840 -1.01 5.55 -41.81
C ARG A 840 -0.15 4.33 -42.10
N GLN A 841 0.04 3.44 -41.12
CA GLN A 841 0.79 2.20 -41.32
C GLN A 841 0.07 1.23 -42.27
N ARG A 842 -1.28 1.20 -42.27
CA ARG A 842 -2.09 0.43 -43.22
C ARG A 842 -1.96 0.92 -44.66
N HIS A 843 -1.71 2.21 -44.85
CA HIS A 843 -1.60 2.84 -46.17
C HIS A 843 -0.14 3.21 -46.54
N ALA A 844 0.83 2.81 -45.71
CA ALA A 844 2.23 3.08 -45.98
C ALA A 844 2.68 2.28 -47.22
N PRO A 845 3.41 2.91 -48.16
CA PRO A 845 3.89 2.22 -49.35
C PRO A 845 4.79 1.04 -48.95
N ILE A 846 4.60 -0.09 -49.62
CA ILE A 846 5.38 -1.31 -49.39
C ILE A 846 6.77 -1.10 -49.98
N ILE A 847 7.80 -1.09 -49.13
CA ILE A 847 9.19 -1.04 -49.56
C ILE A 847 9.53 -2.42 -50.14
N CYS A 848 9.64 -2.44 -51.46
CA CYS A 848 9.97 -3.63 -52.23
C CYS A 848 11.45 -4.02 -52.02
N GLN A 849 11.71 -5.28 -51.68
CA GLN A 849 13.08 -5.80 -51.68
C GLN A 849 13.65 -5.81 -53.10
N ARG A 850 14.99 -5.73 -53.24
CA ARG A 850 15.67 -5.88 -54.54
C ARG A 850 15.26 -7.22 -55.17
N GLY A 851 14.72 -7.16 -56.38
CA GLY A 851 14.19 -8.32 -57.11
C GLY A 851 12.68 -8.52 -57.01
N CYS A 852 11.96 -7.68 -56.26
CA CYS A 852 10.49 -7.72 -56.19
C CYS A 852 9.86 -7.08 -57.44
N THR A 853 9.14 -7.88 -58.22
CA THR A 853 8.49 -7.46 -59.47
C THR A 853 7.10 -6.84 -59.26
N ALA A 854 6.76 -6.39 -58.05
CA ALA A 854 5.42 -5.89 -57.73
C ALA A 854 4.96 -4.72 -58.62
N ALA A 855 5.88 -3.91 -59.12
CA ALA A 855 5.56 -2.84 -60.08
C ALA A 855 5.02 -3.39 -61.41
N GLU A 856 5.39 -4.62 -61.79
CA GLU A 856 5.01 -5.28 -63.03
C GLU A 856 3.87 -6.29 -62.84
N THR A 857 3.87 -7.03 -61.72
CA THR A 857 2.92 -8.13 -61.46
C THR A 857 1.83 -7.79 -60.45
N GLY A 858 1.93 -6.65 -59.76
CA GLY A 858 1.02 -6.27 -58.68
C GLY A 858 1.18 -7.09 -57.39
N GLN A 859 2.07 -8.08 -57.36
CA GLN A 859 2.27 -8.97 -56.21
C GLN A 859 3.66 -8.77 -55.61
N HIS A 860 3.70 -8.47 -54.31
CA HIS A 860 4.94 -8.28 -53.56
C HIS A 860 5.57 -9.61 -53.13
N LEU A 861 6.91 -9.67 -53.11
CA LEU A 861 7.64 -10.82 -52.56
C LEU A 861 7.43 -10.94 -51.04
N PRO A 862 7.49 -12.16 -50.46
CA PRO A 862 7.28 -12.42 -49.03
C PRO A 862 8.21 -11.67 -48.04
N GLY A 863 9.24 -10.96 -48.53
CA GLY A 863 10.13 -10.12 -47.73
C GLY A 863 9.89 -8.61 -47.82
N CYS A 864 8.95 -8.14 -48.66
CA CYS A 864 8.67 -6.72 -48.80
C CYS A 864 7.83 -6.22 -47.61
N ALA A 865 8.28 -5.17 -46.95
CA ALA A 865 7.66 -4.65 -45.73
C ALA A 865 7.14 -3.22 -45.94
N PRO A 866 6.01 -2.82 -45.31
CA PRO A 866 5.56 -1.44 -45.34
C PRO A 866 6.61 -0.50 -44.73
N ALA A 867 6.78 0.69 -45.31
CA ALA A 867 7.63 1.73 -44.72
C ALA A 867 7.18 2.02 -43.28
N ALA A 868 8.08 1.87 -42.29
CA ALA A 868 7.72 2.01 -40.89
C ALA A 868 7.38 3.47 -40.55
N ALA A 869 6.14 3.75 -40.15
CA ALA A 869 5.70 5.09 -39.73
C ALA A 869 6.25 5.54 -38.36
N LEU A 870 6.94 4.64 -37.64
CA LEU A 870 7.60 4.89 -36.35
C LEU A 870 9.02 4.35 -36.44
N ALA A 871 10.01 5.23 -36.30
CA ALA A 871 11.41 4.88 -36.55
C ALA A 871 12.06 4.12 -35.39
N THR A 872 11.86 4.57 -34.14
CA THR A 872 12.44 3.97 -32.92
C THR A 872 11.58 4.34 -31.71
N ALA A 873 11.62 3.56 -30.61
CA ALA A 873 10.99 3.92 -29.34
C ALA A 873 12.06 3.93 -28.25
N THR A 874 12.17 5.03 -27.49
CA THR A 874 13.13 5.13 -26.38
C THR A 874 12.45 4.75 -25.07
N LEU A 875 12.95 3.71 -24.40
CA LEU A 875 12.46 3.33 -23.08
C LEU A 875 13.28 4.05 -22.01
N THR A 876 12.62 4.86 -21.18
CA THR A 876 13.23 5.43 -19.98
C THR A 876 12.59 4.81 -18.74
N SER A 877 13.29 4.88 -17.61
CA SER A 877 12.76 4.48 -16.33
C SER A 877 13.02 5.58 -15.31
N ASP A 878 11.98 5.97 -14.57
CA ASP A 878 12.10 6.84 -13.41
C ASP A 878 11.64 6.10 -12.15
N VAL A 879 11.93 6.64 -10.99
CA VAL A 879 11.49 6.12 -9.71
C VAL A 879 10.56 7.14 -9.07
N ASP A 880 9.29 6.79 -8.89
CA ASP A 880 8.32 7.70 -8.28
C ASP A 880 8.70 8.05 -6.82
N ALA A 881 8.01 9.03 -6.24
CA ALA A 881 8.20 9.43 -4.84
C ALA A 881 7.97 8.28 -3.82
N PHE A 882 7.40 7.15 -4.27
CA PHE A 882 7.13 5.94 -3.48
C PHE A 882 8.13 4.81 -3.78
N GLY A 883 9.18 5.05 -4.58
CA GLY A 883 10.22 4.06 -4.88
C GLY A 883 9.87 3.03 -5.96
N ARG A 884 8.76 3.21 -6.70
CA ARG A 884 8.35 2.32 -7.80
C ARG A 884 9.02 2.73 -9.09
N ALA A 885 9.57 1.75 -9.81
CA ALA A 885 10.10 1.96 -11.16
C ALA A 885 8.92 2.22 -12.11
N LEU A 886 8.78 3.46 -12.56
CA LEU A 886 7.92 3.87 -13.66
C LEU A 886 8.72 3.70 -14.94
N TRP A 887 8.15 3.01 -15.93
CA TRP A 887 8.76 2.83 -17.24
C TRP A 887 7.97 3.65 -18.26
N PHE A 888 8.67 4.48 -19.02
CA PHE A 888 8.07 5.33 -20.04
C PHE A 888 8.60 4.89 -21.40
N ALA A 889 7.70 4.66 -22.35
CA ALA A 889 8.04 4.49 -23.75
C ALA A 889 7.86 5.84 -24.45
N HIS A 890 8.97 6.47 -24.80
CA HIS A 890 8.98 7.68 -25.61
C HIS A 890 8.96 7.26 -27.07
N LEU A 891 7.81 7.49 -27.70
CA LEU A 891 7.59 7.22 -29.11
C LEU A 891 7.75 8.53 -29.87
N PRO A 892 8.86 8.78 -30.59
CA PRO A 892 8.91 9.82 -31.60
C PRO A 892 7.90 9.45 -32.69
N VAL A 893 6.70 10.02 -32.57
CA VAL A 893 5.71 10.00 -33.63
C VAL A 893 6.03 11.18 -34.51
N GLU A 894 6.50 10.93 -35.73
CA GLU A 894 6.43 11.96 -36.76
C GLU A 894 4.95 12.23 -37.01
N ILE A 895 4.47 13.31 -36.40
CA ILE A 895 3.20 13.89 -36.76
C ILE A 895 3.50 14.63 -38.06
N PRO A 896 2.98 14.18 -39.21
CA PRO A 896 3.10 14.93 -40.44
C PRO A 896 2.48 16.27 -40.14
N THR A 897 3.34 17.26 -39.96
CA THR A 897 2.92 18.64 -39.89
C THR A 897 2.32 18.89 -41.25
N PRO A 898 1.01 19.20 -41.34
CA PRO A 898 0.43 19.60 -42.61
C PRO A 898 1.36 20.66 -43.19
N ALA A 899 1.65 20.59 -44.49
CA ALA A 899 2.29 21.72 -45.14
C ALA A 899 1.50 22.97 -44.74
N CYS A 900 2.19 24.02 -44.31
CA CYS A 900 1.52 25.22 -43.84
C CYS A 900 0.69 25.78 -44.99
N ALA A 901 -0.60 25.45 -44.99
CA ALA A 901 -1.50 25.67 -46.11
C ALA A 901 -1.98 27.12 -46.13
N GLU A 902 -2.04 27.74 -44.95
CA GLU A 902 -2.49 29.10 -44.75
C GLU A 902 -1.30 30.02 -44.50
N GLN A 903 -1.06 30.95 -45.43
CA GLN A 903 -0.15 32.05 -45.18
C GLN A 903 -0.76 32.95 -44.11
N PRO A 904 -0.05 33.23 -43.00
CA PRO A 904 -0.58 34.11 -41.97
C PRO A 904 -0.73 35.53 -42.52
N ASN A 905 -1.88 36.14 -42.29
CA ASN A 905 -2.16 37.53 -42.65
C ASN A 905 -1.88 38.51 -41.50
N ALA A 906 -1.41 37.99 -40.36
CA ALA A 906 -1.11 38.75 -39.15
C ALA A 906 0.07 38.15 -38.37
N ILE A 907 0.53 38.87 -37.35
CA ILE A 907 1.56 38.44 -36.40
C ILE A 907 1.05 38.71 -34.99
N MET A 908 1.08 37.68 -34.14
CA MET A 908 0.69 37.76 -32.74
C MET A 908 1.92 37.72 -31.84
N GLY A 909 2.18 38.80 -31.12
CA GLY A 909 3.18 38.85 -30.06
C GLY A 909 2.58 38.45 -28.71
N VAL A 910 3.25 37.57 -27.98
CA VAL A 910 2.86 37.10 -26.64
C VAL A 910 3.93 37.50 -25.62
N HIS A 911 3.50 38.18 -24.56
CA HIS A 911 4.31 38.71 -23.48
C HIS A 911 3.89 38.12 -22.13
N GLU A 912 4.84 37.81 -21.26
CA GLU A 912 4.55 37.39 -19.88
C GLU A 912 4.90 38.50 -18.88
N ASP A 913 3.95 38.85 -18.03
CA ASP A 913 4.16 39.76 -16.89
C ASP A 913 3.46 39.24 -15.64
N GLY A 914 4.22 39.02 -14.57
CA GLY A 914 3.68 38.62 -13.26
C GLY A 914 2.91 37.30 -13.26
N GLY A 915 3.23 36.36 -14.15
CA GLY A 915 2.48 35.10 -14.29
C GLY A 915 1.17 35.22 -15.07
N GLN A 916 0.93 36.35 -15.73
CA GLN A 916 -0.15 36.54 -16.70
C GLN A 916 0.43 36.63 -18.11
N LEU A 917 -0.30 36.12 -19.10
CA LEU A 917 0.07 36.21 -20.50
C LEU A 917 -0.78 37.27 -21.20
N TRP A 918 -0.12 38.14 -21.94
CA TRP A 918 -0.68 39.26 -22.67
C TRP A 918 -0.37 39.06 -24.14
N PHE A 919 -1.29 39.41 -25.03
CA PHE A 919 -1.10 39.28 -26.46
C PHE A 919 -1.44 40.57 -27.19
N ALA A 920 -0.84 40.72 -28.37
CA ALA A 920 -1.19 41.73 -29.34
C ALA A 920 -1.03 41.15 -30.75
N VAL A 921 -1.98 41.45 -31.63
CA VAL A 921 -1.99 41.00 -33.02
C VAL A 921 -1.89 42.23 -33.91
N ILE A 922 -0.96 42.19 -34.86
CA ILE A 922 -0.81 43.20 -35.89
C ILE A 922 -0.95 42.55 -37.27
N ASP A 923 -1.48 43.27 -38.25
CA ASP A 923 -1.43 42.83 -39.64
C ASP A 923 0.00 42.93 -40.20
N LEU A 924 0.19 42.49 -41.46
CA LEU A 924 1.48 42.59 -42.15
C LEU A 924 1.91 44.03 -42.48
N HIS A 925 1.01 45.02 -42.33
CA HIS A 925 1.31 46.45 -42.44
C HIS A 925 1.64 47.09 -41.08
N GLY A 926 1.54 46.32 -39.99
CA GLY A 926 1.76 46.78 -38.62
C GLY A 926 0.59 47.55 -38.01
N ALA A 927 -0.61 47.49 -38.58
CA ALA A 927 -1.84 47.97 -37.93
C ALA A 927 -2.29 46.98 -36.86
N VAL A 928 -2.84 47.48 -35.75
CA VAL A 928 -3.25 46.64 -34.61
C VAL A 928 -4.63 46.04 -34.87
N LEU A 929 -4.75 44.71 -34.82
CA LEU A 929 -5.99 43.98 -35.05
C LEU A 929 -6.68 43.56 -33.75
N ASP A 930 -5.91 43.14 -32.74
CA ASP A 930 -6.44 42.73 -31.43
C ASP A 930 -5.37 42.89 -30.35
N VAL A 931 -5.79 43.13 -29.11
CA VAL A 931 -4.92 43.11 -27.93
C VAL A 931 -5.72 42.59 -26.74
N GLY A 932 -5.07 41.90 -25.81
CA GLY A 932 -5.78 41.40 -24.64
C GLY A 932 -4.93 40.62 -23.64
N GLU A 933 -5.60 40.15 -22.60
CA GLU A 933 -5.06 39.17 -21.65
C GLU A 933 -5.52 37.77 -22.08
N LEU A 934 -4.59 36.82 -22.07
CA LEU A 934 -4.91 35.40 -22.19
C LEU A 934 -5.28 34.88 -20.80
N VAL A 935 -6.58 34.96 -20.48
CA VAL A 935 -7.10 34.54 -19.18
C VAL A 935 -7.15 33.00 -19.12
N PRO A 936 -6.47 32.35 -18.15
CA PRO A 936 -6.60 30.92 -17.96
C PRO A 936 -8.04 30.55 -17.61
N PRO A 937 -8.55 29.37 -18.03
CA PRO A 937 -9.85 28.91 -17.57
C PRO A 937 -9.89 28.85 -16.03
N ALA A 938 -11.02 29.23 -15.44
CA ALA A 938 -11.15 29.38 -13.98
C ALA A 938 -10.76 28.12 -13.18
N HIS A 939 -10.93 26.93 -13.77
CA HIS A 939 -10.59 25.64 -13.15
C HIS A 939 -9.11 25.24 -13.24
N VAL A 940 -8.29 26.04 -13.95
CA VAL A 940 -6.86 25.78 -14.20
C VAL A 940 -6.01 26.93 -13.67
N GLY A 941 -6.62 27.92 -13.00
CA GLY A 941 -5.97 29.13 -12.57
C GLY A 941 -4.69 28.85 -11.77
N PRO A 942 -3.69 29.73 -11.86
CA PRO A 942 -2.54 29.63 -10.98
C PRO A 942 -3.06 29.92 -9.56
N GLU A 943 -3.22 28.89 -8.71
CA GLU A 943 -3.47 29.11 -7.28
C GLU A 943 -2.20 29.71 -6.66
N THR A 944 -2.06 31.03 -6.80
CA THR A 944 -0.88 31.83 -6.45
C THR A 944 -0.63 31.91 -4.94
N ALA A 945 -1.50 31.34 -4.10
CA ALA A 945 -1.27 31.26 -2.66
C ALA A 945 -0.18 30.23 -2.27
N HIS A 946 0.09 29.22 -3.11
CA HIS A 946 1.05 28.15 -2.80
C HIS A 946 2.14 27.93 -3.85
N GLY A 947 2.12 28.69 -4.96
CA GLY A 947 3.19 28.69 -5.96
C GLY A 947 3.31 27.41 -6.79
N GLN A 948 2.28 26.56 -6.83
CA GLN A 948 2.23 25.41 -7.74
C GLN A 948 1.06 25.59 -8.71
N ALA A 949 1.38 25.80 -9.98
CA ALA A 949 0.38 25.77 -11.05
C ALA A 949 -0.09 24.32 -11.26
N SER A 950 -1.38 24.12 -11.56
CA SER A 950 -1.90 22.82 -12.01
C SER A 950 -1.05 22.28 -13.18
N GLU A 951 -0.83 20.97 -13.22
CA GLU A 951 -0.08 20.34 -14.33
C GLU A 951 -0.71 20.66 -15.71
N ASN A 952 -2.02 20.94 -15.74
CA ASN A 952 -2.79 21.30 -16.92
C ASN A 952 -2.66 22.79 -17.33
N PHE A 953 -2.15 23.67 -16.46
CA PHE A 953 -2.06 25.10 -16.73
C PHE A 953 -1.28 25.40 -18.01
N ALA A 954 -0.13 24.74 -18.19
CA ALA A 954 0.68 24.97 -19.37
C ALA A 954 -0.01 24.54 -20.68
N TYR A 955 -0.81 23.46 -20.62
CA TYR A 955 -1.55 22.95 -21.78
C TYR A 955 -2.70 23.89 -22.17
N GLU A 956 -3.48 24.32 -21.19
CA GLU A 956 -4.63 25.21 -21.41
C GLU A 956 -4.19 26.59 -21.88
N MET A 957 -3.09 27.12 -21.33
CA MET A 957 -2.51 28.37 -21.83
C MET A 957 -1.96 28.23 -23.25
N ALA A 958 -1.32 27.12 -23.59
CA ALA A 958 -0.84 26.89 -24.94
C ALA A 958 -1.99 26.81 -25.95
N TRP A 959 -3.08 26.10 -25.63
CA TRP A 959 -4.28 26.07 -26.45
C TRP A 959 -4.95 27.43 -26.58
N LYS A 960 -4.96 28.23 -25.52
CA LYS A 960 -5.47 29.60 -25.57
C LYS A 960 -4.65 30.48 -26.51
N ILE A 961 -3.32 30.36 -26.50
CA ILE A 961 -2.45 31.06 -27.45
C ILE A 961 -2.83 30.69 -28.89
N LEU A 962 -2.94 29.39 -29.20
CA LEU A 962 -3.24 28.93 -30.56
C LEU A 962 -4.63 29.38 -31.06
N ARG A 963 -5.65 29.23 -30.21
CA ARG A 963 -7.00 29.69 -30.53
C ARG A 963 -7.05 31.21 -30.71
N GLN A 964 -6.25 31.96 -29.94
CA GLN A 964 -6.19 33.40 -30.10
C GLN A 964 -5.47 33.80 -31.38
N SER A 965 -4.47 33.04 -31.85
CA SER A 965 -3.82 33.30 -33.14
C SER A 965 -4.65 32.94 -34.37
N HIS A 966 -5.78 32.24 -34.19
CA HIS A 966 -6.64 31.82 -35.29
C HIS A 966 -8.09 32.17 -34.96
N THR A 967 -8.54 33.32 -35.46
CA THR A 967 -9.91 33.82 -35.29
C THR A 967 -10.53 34.10 -36.65
N ASP A 968 -11.84 34.31 -36.72
CA ASP A 968 -12.52 34.69 -37.97
C ASP A 968 -11.96 35.98 -38.60
N ALA A 969 -11.26 36.81 -37.82
CA ALA A 969 -10.67 38.07 -38.28
C ALA A 969 -9.24 37.93 -38.81
N TYR A 970 -8.47 36.93 -38.35
CA TYR A 970 -7.05 36.78 -38.70
C TYR A 970 -6.49 35.39 -38.41
N THR A 971 -5.47 35.03 -39.18
CA THR A 971 -4.60 33.88 -38.97
C THR A 971 -3.19 34.41 -38.75
N ALA A 972 -2.72 34.39 -37.51
CA ALA A 972 -1.51 35.09 -37.07
C ALA A 972 -0.30 34.16 -36.87
N TRP A 973 0.88 34.59 -37.31
CA TRP A 973 2.15 33.97 -36.94
C TRP A 973 2.52 34.32 -35.49
N ILE A 974 2.86 33.31 -34.69
CA ILE A 974 3.05 33.47 -33.25
C ILE A 974 4.50 33.83 -32.92
N ALA A 975 4.69 34.93 -32.19
CA ALA A 975 5.96 35.36 -31.63
C ALA A 975 5.89 35.37 -30.10
N LEU A 976 6.73 34.57 -29.43
CA LEU A 976 6.77 34.44 -27.98
C LEU A 976 7.95 35.22 -27.41
N GLU A 977 7.71 36.06 -26.40
CA GLU A 977 8.79 36.71 -25.63
C GLU A 977 9.67 35.66 -24.93
N GLU A 978 10.98 35.73 -25.18
CA GLU A 978 11.94 34.93 -24.44
C GLU A 978 12.30 35.62 -23.12
N THR A 979 11.82 35.04 -22.04
CA THR A 979 11.87 35.60 -20.67
C THR A 979 12.95 34.96 -19.80
N GLY A 980 13.83 34.13 -20.37
CA GLY A 980 14.90 33.46 -19.63
C GLY A 980 15.75 34.44 -18.81
N TRP A 981 16.07 35.60 -19.39
CA TRP A 981 16.80 36.68 -18.73
C TRP A 981 16.12 37.24 -17.47
N LYS A 982 14.80 37.07 -17.30
CA LYS A 982 14.09 37.48 -16.07
C LYS A 982 14.49 36.62 -14.85
N ARG A 983 15.07 35.43 -15.08
CA ARG A 983 15.62 34.54 -14.03
C ARG A 983 17.04 34.93 -13.60
N ASP A 984 17.81 35.54 -14.49
CA ASP A 984 19.23 35.84 -14.26
C ASP A 984 19.45 37.15 -13.45
N ARG A 985 18.37 37.86 -13.08
CA ARG A 985 18.44 39.07 -12.25
C ARG A 985 18.63 38.69 -10.77
N VAL A 986 19.81 39.01 -10.23
CA VAL A 986 20.24 38.65 -8.86
C VAL A 986 19.57 39.50 -7.77
N ASP A 987 19.07 40.69 -8.11
CA ASP A 987 18.60 41.71 -7.15
C ASP A 987 17.13 41.57 -6.71
N ILE A 988 16.56 40.36 -6.75
CA ILE A 988 15.13 40.14 -6.49
C ILE A 988 14.96 39.41 -5.16
N ASN A 989 14.00 39.86 -4.34
CA ASN A 989 13.69 39.18 -3.08
C ASN A 989 13.24 37.71 -3.31
N ALA A 990 13.44 36.85 -2.31
CA ALA A 990 13.19 35.41 -2.42
C ALA A 990 11.72 35.06 -2.75
N ALA A 991 10.75 35.91 -2.39
CA ALA A 991 9.34 35.68 -2.69
C ALA A 991 9.03 35.92 -4.17
N ALA A 992 9.49 37.04 -4.72
CA ALA A 992 9.38 37.36 -6.13
C ALA A 992 10.22 36.39 -7.00
N ASN A 993 11.36 35.92 -6.50
CA ASN A 993 12.14 34.89 -7.18
C ASN A 993 11.36 33.56 -7.27
N ARG A 994 10.76 33.10 -6.16
CA ARG A 994 9.89 31.90 -6.17
C ARG A 994 8.70 32.04 -7.13
N GLY A 995 8.04 33.20 -7.15
CA GLY A 995 6.96 33.47 -8.11
C GLY A 995 7.42 33.41 -9.58
N ARG A 996 8.64 33.90 -9.87
CA ARG A 996 9.23 33.78 -11.21
C ARG A 996 9.58 32.33 -11.57
N PHE A 997 10.10 31.53 -10.66
CA PHE A 997 10.42 30.12 -10.92
C PHE A 997 9.19 29.21 -11.01
N ALA A 998 8.10 29.54 -10.33
CA ALA A 998 6.87 28.76 -10.33
C ALA A 998 6.12 28.75 -11.68
N PHE A 999 6.27 29.81 -12.50
CA PHE A 999 5.51 29.95 -13.74
C PHE A 999 6.15 29.15 -14.91
N PRO A 1000 5.43 28.19 -15.55
CA PRO A 1000 6.01 27.18 -16.44
C PRO A 1000 6.24 27.68 -17.89
N ARG A 1001 7.04 28.73 -18.08
CA ARG A 1001 7.25 29.44 -19.37
C ARG A 1001 7.76 28.55 -20.49
N GLU A 1002 8.84 27.81 -20.23
CA GLU A 1002 9.46 26.92 -21.23
C GLU A 1002 8.49 25.82 -21.67
N LYS A 1003 7.71 25.28 -20.72
CA LYS A 1003 6.70 24.26 -20.99
C LYS A 1003 5.55 24.82 -21.84
N ILE A 1004 5.08 26.04 -21.58
CA ILE A 1004 4.07 26.71 -22.42
C ILE A 1004 4.63 26.88 -23.83
N ALA A 1005 5.83 27.47 -23.97
CA ALA A 1005 6.44 27.70 -25.28
C ALA A 1005 6.67 26.40 -26.07
N SER A 1006 7.10 25.32 -25.41
CA SER A 1006 7.27 24.02 -26.07
C SER A 1006 5.95 23.42 -26.56
N ILE A 1007 4.88 23.53 -25.75
CA ILE A 1007 3.56 23.02 -26.13
C ILE A 1007 2.97 23.85 -27.28
N VAL A 1008 3.11 25.19 -27.25
CA VAL A 1008 2.65 26.06 -28.36
C VAL A 1008 3.36 25.71 -29.65
N ARG A 1009 4.69 25.52 -29.64
CA ARG A 1009 5.44 25.12 -30.85
C ARG A 1009 4.97 23.79 -31.40
N TYR A 1010 4.82 22.80 -30.53
CA TYR A 1010 4.38 21.47 -30.92
C TYR A 1010 2.96 21.49 -31.50
N ASN A 1011 2.01 22.12 -30.82
CA ASN A 1011 0.62 22.16 -31.27
C ASN A 1011 0.43 23.06 -32.51
N ALA A 1012 1.16 24.17 -32.64
CA ALA A 1012 1.14 24.98 -33.86
C ALA A 1012 1.58 24.16 -35.08
N ALA A 1013 2.66 23.39 -34.93
CA ALA A 1013 3.13 22.49 -35.97
C ALA A 1013 2.10 21.41 -36.32
N SER A 1014 1.40 20.83 -35.33
CA SER A 1014 0.36 19.83 -35.59
C SER A 1014 -0.89 20.39 -36.28
N GLU A 1015 -1.20 21.67 -36.06
CA GLU A 1015 -2.31 22.38 -36.72
C GLU A 1015 -1.91 22.97 -38.09
N GLY A 1016 -0.71 22.67 -38.60
CA GLY A 1016 -0.23 23.20 -39.88
C GLY A 1016 0.06 24.71 -39.85
N MET A 1017 0.30 25.28 -38.68
CA MET A 1017 0.65 26.70 -38.53
C MET A 1017 2.16 26.90 -38.67
N LEU A 1018 2.59 28.11 -39.03
CA LEU A 1018 4.00 28.47 -39.00
C LEU A 1018 4.59 28.28 -37.59
N PRO A 1019 5.81 27.71 -37.48
CA PRO A 1019 6.43 27.44 -36.18
C PRO A 1019 6.60 28.76 -35.40
N PRO A 1020 6.13 28.82 -34.14
CA PRO A 1020 6.25 30.00 -33.30
C PRO A 1020 7.71 30.41 -33.11
N THR A 1021 8.01 31.70 -33.29
CA THR A 1021 9.35 32.26 -33.12
C THR A 1021 9.55 32.79 -31.70
N SER A 1022 10.78 32.73 -31.19
CA SER A 1022 11.13 33.29 -29.89
C SER A 1022 11.89 34.62 -30.05
N MET A 1023 11.41 35.64 -29.35
CA MET A 1023 11.90 37.02 -29.45
C MET A 1023 12.69 37.39 -28.20
N ARG A 1024 14.00 37.58 -28.39
CA ARG A 1024 14.94 37.99 -27.33
C ARG A 1024 15.09 39.50 -27.28
N GLY A 1025 15.44 40.01 -26.10
CA GLY A 1025 15.91 41.38 -25.94
C GLY A 1025 14.83 42.46 -25.98
N ILE A 1026 13.55 42.09 -25.85
CA ILE A 1026 12.43 43.01 -25.69
C ILE A 1026 12.38 43.49 -24.24
N SER A 1027 12.47 44.79 -24.06
CA SER A 1027 12.47 45.47 -22.78
C SER A 1027 11.15 46.24 -22.60
N PRO A 1028 10.33 45.89 -21.58
CA PRO A 1028 9.04 46.55 -21.32
C PRO A 1028 9.13 48.07 -21.11
N THR A 1029 10.32 48.55 -20.74
CA THR A 1029 10.56 49.97 -20.44
C THR A 1029 11.19 50.74 -21.59
N SER A 1030 11.71 50.10 -22.65
CA SER A 1030 12.48 50.82 -23.68
C SER A 1030 12.06 50.54 -25.12
N ASP A 1031 11.43 49.40 -25.39
CA ASP A 1031 10.95 49.09 -26.73
C ASP A 1031 9.51 49.60 -26.92
N CYS A 1032 9.30 50.39 -27.97
CA CYS A 1032 7.98 50.92 -28.29
C CYS A 1032 7.23 49.98 -29.24
N GLY A 1033 6.10 49.46 -28.79
CA GLY A 1033 5.17 48.67 -29.59
C GLY A 1033 4.39 49.47 -30.64
N HIS A 1034 4.45 50.81 -30.62
CA HIS A 1034 3.84 51.64 -31.67
C HIS A 1034 4.81 51.92 -32.84
N CYS A 1035 6.03 52.39 -32.57
CA CYS A 1035 6.99 52.73 -33.64
C CYS A 1035 8.09 51.68 -33.88
N GLY A 1036 8.13 50.58 -33.11
CA GLY A 1036 9.14 49.52 -33.21
C GLY A 1036 10.53 49.90 -32.69
N GLN A 1037 10.76 51.17 -32.33
CA GLN A 1037 12.09 51.67 -31.96
C GLN A 1037 12.41 51.38 -30.48
N ARG A 1038 13.67 51.01 -30.25
CA ARG A 1038 14.27 50.92 -28.92
C ARG A 1038 14.78 52.30 -28.47
N MET A 1039 14.45 52.69 -27.25
CA MET A 1039 14.91 53.94 -26.65
C MET A 1039 16.02 53.69 -25.62
N GLU A 1040 16.89 54.66 -25.41
CA GLU A 1040 17.88 54.59 -24.33
C GLU A 1040 17.21 54.67 -22.95
N GLN A 1041 16.16 55.50 -22.85
CA GLN A 1041 15.32 55.63 -21.67
C GLN A 1041 13.87 55.63 -22.14
N GLY A 1042 13.06 54.75 -21.59
CA GLY A 1042 11.62 54.86 -21.70
C GLY A 1042 10.99 54.87 -20.32
N GLU A 1043 9.74 55.32 -20.29
CA GLU A 1043 9.08 55.69 -19.05
C GLU A 1043 7.81 54.87 -18.87
N VAL A 1044 7.81 54.05 -17.83
CA VAL A 1044 6.61 53.36 -17.35
C VAL A 1044 6.15 54.05 -16.06
N ARG A 1045 4.99 54.71 -16.12
CA ARG A 1045 4.37 55.37 -14.95
C ARG A 1045 3.02 54.74 -14.66
N TYR A 1046 2.69 54.57 -13.39
CA TYR A 1046 1.32 54.25 -12.98
C TYR A 1046 0.44 55.49 -13.17
N ARG A 1047 -0.60 55.39 -14.00
CA ARG A 1047 -1.54 56.48 -14.26
C ARG A 1047 -2.98 56.03 -14.05
N ALA A 1048 -3.82 56.98 -13.66
CA ALA A 1048 -5.24 56.75 -13.54
C ALA A 1048 -5.84 56.36 -14.90
N VAL A 1049 -6.72 55.37 -14.90
CA VAL A 1049 -7.35 54.87 -16.12
C VAL A 1049 -8.69 55.55 -16.33
N TYR A 1050 -8.76 56.43 -17.33
CA TYR A 1050 -10.01 57.09 -17.72
C TYR A 1050 -10.66 56.44 -18.94
N GLU A 1051 -9.88 55.72 -19.73
CA GLU A 1051 -10.28 55.05 -20.96
C GLU A 1051 -9.82 53.61 -20.95
N CYS A 1052 -10.64 52.71 -21.50
CA CYS A 1052 -10.31 51.28 -21.59
C CYS A 1052 -9.08 51.08 -22.48
N PRO A 1053 -7.94 50.59 -21.94
CA PRO A 1053 -6.72 50.42 -22.71
C PRO A 1053 -6.85 49.46 -23.89
N ARG A 1054 -7.75 48.47 -23.80
CA ARG A 1054 -8.01 47.53 -24.89
C ARG A 1054 -8.72 48.23 -26.05
N CYS A 1055 -9.84 48.91 -25.76
CA CYS A 1055 -10.61 49.62 -26.79
C CYS A 1055 -9.83 50.79 -27.38
N ALA A 1056 -9.04 51.51 -26.57
CA ALA A 1056 -8.17 52.58 -27.03
C ALA A 1056 -7.09 52.09 -28.00
N ALA A 1057 -6.55 50.88 -27.80
CA ALA A 1057 -5.56 50.29 -28.70
C ALA A 1057 -6.17 49.79 -30.03
N LEU A 1058 -7.50 49.64 -30.09
CA LEU A 1058 -8.26 49.18 -31.26
C LEU A 1058 -9.08 50.30 -31.91
N ASP A 1059 -8.89 51.56 -31.47
CA ASP A 1059 -9.64 52.73 -31.92
C ASP A 1059 -11.18 52.57 -31.80
N VAL A 1060 -11.65 51.83 -30.78
CA VAL A 1060 -13.07 51.60 -30.45
C VAL A 1060 -13.50 52.52 -29.29
N PRO A 1061 -14.77 52.98 -29.21
CA PRO A 1061 -15.28 53.72 -28.06
C PRO A 1061 -14.91 53.03 -26.73
N ASN A 1062 -14.27 53.75 -25.82
CA ASN A 1062 -13.47 53.17 -24.73
C ASN A 1062 -13.91 53.65 -23.33
N THR A 1063 -15.18 54.02 -23.18
CA THR A 1063 -15.72 54.52 -21.91
C THR A 1063 -15.67 53.46 -20.80
N LEU A 1064 -15.21 53.90 -19.63
CA LEU A 1064 -15.12 53.10 -18.40
C LEU A 1064 -16.24 53.51 -17.44
N ARG A 1065 -16.90 52.53 -16.83
CA ARG A 1065 -17.81 52.73 -15.69
C ARG A 1065 -17.19 52.11 -14.44
N ARG A 1066 -17.35 52.76 -13.29
CA ARG A 1066 -16.92 52.19 -12.01
C ARG A 1066 -17.75 50.92 -11.73
N SER A 1067 -17.09 49.84 -11.31
CA SER A 1067 -17.75 48.58 -10.96
C SER A 1067 -18.37 48.71 -9.56
N ASP A 1068 -19.58 48.16 -9.36
CA ASP A 1068 -20.28 48.25 -8.07
C ASP A 1068 -19.49 47.50 -6.98
N GLY A 1069 -18.95 48.26 -6.01
CA GLY A 1069 -18.34 47.70 -4.79
C GLY A 1069 -16.84 47.38 -4.83
N GLU A 1070 -16.13 47.67 -5.92
CA GLU A 1070 -14.68 47.44 -6.03
C GLU A 1070 -13.94 48.67 -6.58
N ASP A 1071 -12.66 48.85 -6.22
CA ASP A 1071 -11.76 49.88 -6.78
C ASP A 1071 -11.30 49.51 -8.21
N ALA A 1072 -12.29 49.23 -9.07
CA ALA A 1072 -12.11 48.77 -10.43
C ALA A 1072 -13.10 49.45 -11.39
N TYR A 1073 -12.66 49.59 -12.64
CA TYR A 1073 -13.43 50.14 -13.74
C TYR A 1073 -13.74 49.05 -14.75
N ARG A 1074 -15.00 48.92 -15.17
CA ARG A 1074 -15.45 48.01 -16.22
C ARG A 1074 -15.69 48.79 -17.51
N CYS A 1075 -15.09 48.37 -18.61
CA CYS A 1075 -15.36 48.95 -19.93
C CYS A 1075 -16.77 48.59 -20.40
N THR A 1076 -17.53 49.58 -20.86
CA THR A 1076 -18.89 49.35 -21.37
C THR A 1076 -18.89 48.67 -22.75
N SER A 1077 -17.81 48.81 -23.51
CA SER A 1077 -17.73 48.26 -24.87
C SER A 1077 -17.24 46.81 -24.89
N CYS A 1078 -16.15 46.49 -24.17
CA CYS A 1078 -15.56 45.15 -24.19
C CYS A 1078 -15.69 44.36 -22.88
N GLY A 1079 -16.32 44.95 -21.84
CA GLY A 1079 -16.51 44.29 -20.54
C GLY A 1079 -15.25 44.08 -19.69
N SER A 1080 -14.07 44.46 -20.19
CA SER A 1080 -12.80 44.28 -19.47
C SER A 1080 -12.76 45.10 -18.18
N VAL A 1081 -12.20 44.52 -17.11
CA VAL A 1081 -12.09 45.14 -15.79
C VAL A 1081 -10.65 45.62 -15.57
N TRP A 1082 -10.51 46.86 -15.11
CA TRP A 1082 -9.25 47.58 -14.96
C TRP A 1082 -9.12 48.12 -13.54
N SER A 1083 -7.92 48.10 -12.99
CA SER A 1083 -7.63 48.81 -11.73
C SER A 1083 -7.64 50.33 -11.95
N GLU A 1084 -7.84 51.10 -10.88
CA GLU A 1084 -7.80 52.57 -10.94
C GLU A 1084 -6.49 53.09 -11.53
N LYS A 1085 -5.35 52.44 -11.22
CA LYS A 1085 -4.02 52.82 -11.72
C LYS A 1085 -3.36 51.65 -12.44
N ILE A 1086 -3.02 51.85 -13.71
CA ILE A 1086 -2.29 50.86 -14.52
C ILE A 1086 -0.92 51.40 -14.92
N PRO A 1087 0.09 50.51 -15.12
CA PRO A 1087 1.35 50.91 -15.72
C PRO A 1087 1.17 51.32 -17.19
N GLN A 1088 1.38 52.59 -17.50
CA GLN A 1088 1.40 53.12 -18.86
C GLN A 1088 2.84 53.35 -19.33
N PHE A 1089 3.14 52.85 -20.52
CA PHE A 1089 4.36 53.13 -21.26
C PHE A 1089 4.16 54.38 -22.11
N LYS A 1090 5.09 55.33 -22.04
CA LYS A 1090 5.15 56.49 -22.94
C LYS A 1090 6.41 56.41 -23.79
N CYS A 1091 6.22 56.38 -25.11
CA CYS A 1091 7.33 56.49 -26.06
C CYS A 1091 7.82 57.94 -26.11
N LEU A 1092 9.09 58.17 -25.80
CA LEU A 1092 9.71 59.49 -25.91
C LEU A 1092 9.94 59.90 -27.37
N ARG A 1093 9.99 58.94 -28.31
CA ARG A 1093 10.25 59.20 -29.72
C ARG A 1093 9.00 59.53 -30.53
N CYS A 1094 7.96 58.72 -30.44
CA CYS A 1094 6.70 58.94 -31.20
C CYS A 1094 5.56 59.52 -30.34
N GLY A 1095 5.78 59.72 -29.04
CA GLY A 1095 4.77 60.28 -28.14
C GLY A 1095 3.64 59.31 -27.76
N ALA A 1096 3.56 58.13 -28.39
CA ALA A 1096 2.52 57.15 -28.13
C ALA A 1096 2.47 56.74 -26.66
N GLN A 1097 1.25 56.69 -26.11
CA GLN A 1097 0.97 56.25 -24.75
C GLN A 1097 0.12 55.00 -24.80
N GLN A 1098 0.61 53.91 -24.21
CA GLN A 1098 -0.04 52.62 -24.26
C GLN A 1098 0.05 51.94 -22.90
N TYR A 1099 -0.86 51.02 -22.62
CA TYR A 1099 -0.72 50.13 -21.48
C TYR A 1099 0.55 49.30 -21.62
N ALA A 1100 1.43 49.31 -20.61
CA ALA A 1100 2.80 48.79 -20.73
C ALA A 1100 2.85 47.32 -21.17
N ARG A 1101 1.89 46.51 -20.72
CA ARG A 1101 1.79 45.09 -21.09
C ARG A 1101 1.41 44.90 -22.55
N TYR A 1102 0.46 45.69 -23.06
CA TYR A 1102 0.09 45.71 -24.48
C TYR A 1102 1.22 46.25 -25.35
N ASN A 1103 1.89 47.33 -24.92
CA ASN A 1103 3.06 47.86 -25.62
C ASN A 1103 4.15 46.80 -25.79
N THR A 1104 4.41 46.00 -24.76
CA THR A 1104 5.44 44.96 -24.81
C THR A 1104 5.03 43.82 -25.74
N ALA A 1105 3.77 43.37 -25.70
CA ALA A 1105 3.25 42.38 -26.64
C ALA A 1105 3.30 42.89 -28.10
N LEU A 1106 2.97 44.17 -28.32
CA LEU A 1106 3.09 44.83 -29.62
C LEU A 1106 4.56 44.92 -30.08
N ALA A 1107 5.49 45.22 -29.19
CA ALA A 1107 6.92 45.24 -29.50
C ALA A 1107 7.43 43.85 -29.91
N VAL A 1108 6.96 42.79 -29.25
CA VAL A 1108 7.23 41.39 -29.65
C VAL A 1108 6.71 41.12 -31.07
N ALA A 1109 5.46 41.51 -31.36
CA ALA A 1109 4.85 41.32 -32.67
C ALA A 1109 5.59 42.10 -33.78
N ARG A 1110 5.90 43.38 -33.56
CA ARG A 1110 6.63 44.21 -34.54
C ARG A 1110 8.03 43.71 -34.79
N ARG A 1111 8.74 43.27 -33.76
CA ARG A 1111 10.09 42.72 -33.94
C ARG A 1111 10.07 41.41 -34.73
N ALA A 1112 9.00 40.63 -34.63
CA ALA A 1112 8.80 39.46 -35.48
C ALA A 1112 8.45 39.84 -36.92
N LEU A 1113 7.64 40.89 -37.13
CA LEU A 1113 7.38 41.48 -38.45
C LEU A 1113 8.67 41.94 -39.13
N GLU A 1114 9.51 42.70 -38.42
CA GLU A 1114 10.82 43.16 -38.92
C GLU A 1114 11.72 41.99 -39.33
N ARG A 1115 11.74 40.91 -38.53
CA ARG A 1115 12.50 39.69 -38.86
C ARG A 1115 11.96 39.03 -40.14
N LEU A 1116 10.64 38.91 -40.26
CA LEU A 1116 9.99 38.35 -41.45
C LEU A 1116 10.35 39.15 -42.70
N SER A 1117 10.27 40.48 -42.63
CA SER A 1117 10.64 41.37 -43.73
C SER A 1117 12.14 41.30 -44.07
N SER A 1118 13.01 41.15 -43.07
CA SER A 1118 14.46 41.04 -43.31
C SER A 1118 14.89 39.71 -43.92
N GLN A 1119 14.22 38.60 -43.58
CA GLN A 1119 14.53 37.27 -44.12
C GLN A 1119 14.08 37.14 -45.58
N GLY A 1120 12.91 37.71 -45.93
CA GLY A 1120 12.44 37.74 -47.31
C GLY A 1120 13.35 38.53 -48.26
N ALA A 1121 14.16 39.46 -47.73
CA ALA A 1121 15.14 40.21 -48.52
C ALA A 1121 16.44 39.42 -48.77
N SER A 1122 16.85 38.50 -47.88
CA SER A 1122 18.11 37.75 -48.06
C SER A 1122 17.94 36.46 -48.87
N THR A 1123 16.77 35.84 -48.88
CA THR A 1123 16.48 34.63 -49.68
C THR A 1123 16.04 34.94 -51.11
N ALA A 1124 16.08 36.21 -51.54
CA ALA A 1124 15.89 36.60 -52.94
C ALA A 1124 17.23 36.81 -53.68
N GLU A 1125 18.37 36.76 -52.97
CA GLU A 1125 19.73 36.80 -53.53
C GLU A 1125 20.43 35.42 -53.53
N GLU A 1126 19.79 34.37 -52.96
CA GLU A 1126 20.14 32.94 -53.08
C GLU A 1126 19.02 32.20 -53.83
#